data_AF-A0AAE3ZXJ3-F1
#
_entry.id   AF-A0AAE3ZXJ3-F1
#
_cell.length_a   1.000
_cell.length_b   1.000
_cell.length_c   1.000
_cell.angle_alpha   90.00
_cell.angle_beta   90.00
_cell.angle_gamma   90.00
#
_symmetry.space_group_name_H-M   'P 1'
#
loop_
_entity.id
_entity.type
_entity.pdbx_description
1 polymer ?
#
loop_
_entity_poly.entity_id
_entity_poly.type
_entity_poly.pdbx_seq_one_letter_code
_entity_poly.pdbx_strand_id
1 'polypeptide(L)'
;MAELRWAPHLIGHRPPDLDLFEAYGEEAARLDRDGLAAFAERVRRELGLHDRHRLHLIAGATIDAAFDRHFPLPADAGLADVLDTPWPTAAREERLVALMPSPPEQSLDRRRRDVFVPHALASGDSRLLRLMATSRVGRLGPDGTVAMLDALHDRGELTPSIIEAALDVDRHLGRSLGPAGCRAAVHDVYDELTWRGVRDGLRLDALPSGLVPRGLRFVEAALTCTDPRLAAYLGAAAVPPDELVAFLTAQSPAVRRQVFTLRRAAGDAAVLLESLGLGPAAPLLAIIDAPRPEHPEPHDRAAILAADGPWSRPLLELAPSEPVSAALGLNRAAVEKRVRNNALDGIAAFGLLPLADGETALDRYLALQAVAKRGPGLGPNRRHSHAAAVRVAIAHLAQVVGADPARFEWECEARIATGMRTGWDVPPYRLVASADGIAVTKAGKALRSVPAAVRKDPSYAEARRTVDVLRDQSRRMRVSLIERLVATGGTLTPGEWALLSRLPSAAAMLPGLLWRDASGAVGLVPQVDPAGPLTAVHPADLLADGRLSHWQQELVRRRLRQPVKQVFRELYPLTPAERESGTASHRFAGHVVQGARAAALLSERGWRTHGEYADAQATRAAGPFVAELHAELHGYWGMADVTLRHISFQPVGGGPAVALEDVPPIVFSEVMRDVDLIVSVASGTPYHSAPVVESRVALVRSLVAALGLERVTVAERHARVAGSRATYVVHLGSGSIHLEPGGYLCVVPAGWGESPHERLFLPFADEDATTGVIISKILLLADDEHITDPSILAQIAARTAG
;
A
#
# COMPACT_ATOMS: atom_id res chain seq x y z
N MET A 1 11.32 -38.03 -19.93
CA MET A 1 10.79 -38.18 -18.56
C MET A 1 11.88 -38.04 -17.47
N ALA A 2 12.78 -37.06 -17.57
CA ALA A 2 13.64 -36.65 -16.46
C ALA A 2 14.24 -35.29 -16.83
N GLU A 3 13.52 -34.21 -16.51
CA GLU A 3 14.00 -32.80 -16.35
C GLU A 3 12.86 -31.77 -16.47
N LEU A 4 11.70 -32.02 -15.86
CA LEU A 4 10.76 -30.94 -15.52
C LEU A 4 10.68 -30.88 -13.99
N ARG A 5 11.41 -29.92 -13.42
CA ARG A 5 11.39 -29.63 -11.98
C ARG A 5 10.04 -29.03 -11.62
N TRP A 6 9.24 -29.78 -10.86
CA TRP A 6 7.99 -29.29 -10.28
C TRP A 6 8.31 -28.22 -9.23
N ALA A 7 7.72 -27.05 -9.38
CA ALA A 7 7.90 -25.93 -8.46
C ALA A 7 6.86 -26.05 -7.32
N PRO A 8 7.27 -26.21 -6.04
CA PRO A 8 6.38 -26.64 -4.94
C PRO A 8 5.42 -25.55 -4.40
N HIS A 9 5.28 -24.41 -5.07
CA HIS A 9 4.42 -23.29 -4.63
C HIS A 9 2.98 -23.33 -5.19
N LEU A 10 2.58 -24.44 -5.85
CA LEU A 10 1.28 -24.60 -6.51
C LEU A 10 0.22 -25.34 -5.67
N ILE A 11 0.20 -25.17 -4.34
CA ILE A 11 -0.72 -25.94 -3.48
C ILE A 11 -1.95 -25.13 -3.09
N GLY A 12 -3.04 -25.40 -3.80
CA GLY A 12 -4.42 -25.06 -3.43
C GLY A 12 -5.47 -26.05 -3.96
N HIS A 13 -5.15 -26.82 -5.00
CA HIS A 13 -5.98 -27.90 -5.53
C HIS A 13 -5.14 -29.17 -5.73
N ARG A 14 -5.78 -30.35 -5.63
CA ARG A 14 -5.17 -31.71 -5.72
C ARG A 14 -4.06 -31.81 -6.79
N PRO A 15 -3.00 -32.60 -6.58
CA PRO A 15 -2.08 -32.95 -7.67
C PRO A 15 -2.87 -33.57 -8.85
N PRO A 16 -2.49 -33.29 -10.10
CA PRO A 16 -3.17 -33.85 -11.26
C PRO A 16 -3.09 -35.38 -11.22
N ASP A 17 -4.23 -36.03 -11.49
CA ASP A 17 -4.33 -37.48 -11.60
C ASP A 17 -3.60 -37.93 -12.87
N LEU A 18 -2.36 -38.41 -12.74
CA LEU A 18 -1.52 -38.76 -13.90
C LEU A 18 -2.16 -39.86 -14.75
N ASP A 19 -2.90 -40.78 -14.12
CA ASP A 19 -3.61 -41.87 -14.80
C ASP A 19 -4.74 -41.34 -15.70
N LEU A 20 -5.37 -40.23 -15.31
CA LEU A 20 -6.40 -39.55 -16.11
C LEU A 20 -5.82 -38.93 -17.39
N PHE A 21 -4.62 -38.33 -17.31
CA PHE A 21 -3.97 -37.72 -18.47
C PHE A 21 -3.41 -38.72 -19.46
N GLU A 22 -2.91 -39.87 -18.98
CA GLU A 22 -2.54 -40.98 -19.86
C GLU A 22 -3.77 -41.53 -20.60
N ALA A 23 -4.90 -41.72 -19.89
CA ALA A 23 -6.16 -42.16 -20.50
C ALA A 23 -6.67 -41.16 -21.57
N TYR A 24 -6.63 -39.86 -21.28
CA TYR A 24 -6.96 -38.81 -22.26
C TYR A 24 -6.01 -38.82 -23.46
N GLY A 25 -4.72 -39.09 -23.26
CA GLY A 25 -3.74 -39.23 -24.34
C GLY A 25 -4.04 -40.41 -25.27
N GLU A 26 -4.38 -41.57 -24.70
CA GLU A 26 -4.78 -42.74 -25.48
C GLU A 26 -6.07 -42.53 -26.27
N GLU A 27 -7.04 -41.83 -25.66
CA GLU A 27 -8.29 -41.49 -26.33
C GLU A 27 -8.04 -40.52 -27.49
N ALA A 28 -7.35 -39.40 -27.24
CA ALA A 28 -7.02 -38.40 -28.25
C ALA A 28 -6.30 -39.03 -29.47
N ALA A 29 -5.41 -40.00 -29.23
CA ALA A 29 -4.67 -40.68 -30.29
C ALA A 29 -5.56 -41.51 -31.26
N ARG A 30 -6.79 -41.86 -30.85
CA ARG A 30 -7.75 -42.67 -31.64
C ARG A 30 -8.83 -41.82 -32.32
N LEU A 31 -8.92 -40.54 -31.99
CA LEU A 31 -9.94 -39.63 -32.50
C LEU A 31 -9.52 -39.02 -33.85
N ASP A 32 -10.52 -38.75 -34.70
CA ASP A 32 -10.34 -37.97 -35.91
C ASP A 32 -10.43 -36.47 -35.61
N ARG A 33 -10.41 -35.63 -36.65
CA ARG A 33 -10.37 -34.16 -36.49
C ARG A 33 -11.58 -33.62 -35.72
N ASP A 34 -12.79 -34.09 -36.03
CA ASP A 34 -14.03 -33.64 -35.38
C ASP A 34 -14.14 -34.22 -33.97
N GLY A 35 -13.74 -35.49 -33.79
CA GLY A 35 -13.61 -36.13 -32.49
C GLY A 35 -12.65 -35.40 -31.57
N LEU A 36 -11.50 -34.94 -32.08
CA LEU A 36 -10.52 -34.14 -31.34
C LEU A 36 -11.06 -32.76 -30.93
N ALA A 37 -11.84 -32.10 -31.79
CA ALA A 37 -12.50 -30.85 -31.44
C ALA A 37 -13.51 -31.04 -30.30
N ALA A 38 -14.34 -32.09 -30.37
CA ALA A 38 -15.29 -32.44 -29.32
C ALA A 38 -14.59 -32.88 -28.01
N PHE A 39 -13.48 -33.62 -28.13
CA PHE A 39 -12.63 -34.01 -27.02
C PHE A 39 -12.03 -32.79 -26.31
N ALA A 40 -11.53 -31.82 -27.07
CA ALA A 40 -11.01 -30.57 -26.50
C ALA A 40 -12.06 -29.83 -25.68
N GLU A 41 -13.31 -29.77 -26.15
CA GLU A 41 -14.44 -29.19 -25.40
C GLU A 41 -14.77 -30.00 -24.14
N ARG A 42 -14.82 -31.32 -24.24
CA ARG A 42 -15.18 -32.21 -23.12
C ARG A 42 -14.13 -32.18 -22.01
N VAL A 43 -12.85 -32.37 -22.34
CA VAL A 43 -11.74 -32.37 -21.37
C VAL A 43 -11.67 -31.04 -20.62
N ARG A 44 -11.97 -29.92 -21.30
CA ARG A 44 -12.05 -28.61 -20.64
C ARG A 44 -13.16 -28.54 -19.60
N ARG A 45 -14.37 -29.03 -19.92
CA ARG A 45 -15.50 -29.07 -18.98
C ARG A 45 -15.20 -29.97 -17.78
N GLU A 46 -14.59 -31.13 -18.01
CA GLU A 46 -14.29 -32.12 -16.97
C GLU A 46 -13.21 -31.63 -16.00
N LEU A 47 -12.17 -30.94 -16.51
CA LEU A 47 -11.08 -30.45 -15.66
C LEU A 47 -11.38 -29.12 -14.96
N GLY A 48 -12.52 -28.47 -15.26
CA GLY A 48 -12.89 -27.18 -14.67
C GLY A 48 -11.85 -26.08 -14.91
N LEU A 49 -11.04 -26.22 -15.97
CA LEU A 49 -9.91 -25.35 -16.31
C LEU A 49 -10.41 -24.07 -16.97
N HIS A 50 -11.16 -23.27 -16.21
CA HIS A 50 -11.63 -21.95 -16.64
C HIS A 50 -10.61 -20.86 -16.34
N ASP A 51 -9.63 -21.13 -15.48
CA ASP A 51 -8.52 -20.23 -15.24
C ASP A 51 -7.25 -21.03 -14.91
N ARG A 52 -6.13 -20.53 -15.44
CA ARG A 52 -4.73 -20.90 -15.20
C ARG A 52 -4.18 -22.14 -15.92
N HIS A 53 -3.62 -21.79 -17.07
CA HIS A 53 -2.23 -22.05 -17.45
C HIS A 53 -1.82 -23.50 -17.63
N ARG A 54 -1.38 -23.75 -18.86
CA ARG A 54 -0.55 -24.87 -19.28
C ARG A 54 -1.30 -26.18 -19.53
N LEU A 55 -2.43 -26.13 -20.25
CA LEU A 55 -3.08 -27.33 -20.79
C LEU A 55 -2.06 -28.28 -21.43
N HIS A 56 -1.12 -27.82 -22.25
CA HIS A 56 -0.02 -28.66 -22.79
C HIS A 56 1.04 -29.11 -21.75
N LEU A 57 1.31 -28.35 -20.67
CA LEU A 57 2.24 -28.80 -19.62
C LEU A 57 1.57 -29.78 -18.63
N ILE A 58 0.25 -29.92 -18.69
CA ILE A 58 -0.54 -30.83 -17.87
C ILE A 58 -0.99 -32.07 -18.69
N ALA A 59 -1.28 -31.90 -19.99
CA ALA A 59 -1.91 -32.91 -20.85
C ALA A 59 -0.96 -33.91 -21.53
N GLY A 60 0.36 -33.72 -21.44
CA GLY A 60 1.35 -34.65 -21.96
C GLY A 60 1.52 -34.61 -23.49
N ALA A 61 2.72 -34.99 -23.95
CA ALA A 61 3.14 -34.92 -25.36
C ALA A 61 2.24 -35.73 -26.34
N THR A 62 1.50 -36.72 -25.83
CA THR A 62 0.61 -37.57 -26.63
C THR A 62 -0.62 -36.81 -27.15
N ILE A 63 -1.20 -35.92 -26.35
CA ILE A 63 -2.35 -35.10 -26.77
C ILE A 63 -1.88 -34.07 -27.79
N ASP A 64 -0.76 -33.40 -27.53
CA ASP A 64 -0.16 -32.45 -28.47
C ASP A 64 0.13 -33.10 -29.83
N ALA A 65 0.71 -34.31 -29.84
CA ALA A 65 0.98 -35.05 -31.07
C ALA A 65 -0.29 -35.43 -31.86
N ALA A 66 -1.40 -35.70 -31.18
CA ALA A 66 -2.69 -35.95 -31.84
C ALA A 66 -3.23 -34.67 -32.51
N PHE A 67 -3.20 -33.54 -31.80
CA PHE A 67 -3.62 -32.25 -32.37
C PHE A 67 -2.70 -31.77 -33.49
N ASP A 68 -1.37 -31.86 -33.34
CA ASP A 68 -0.42 -31.46 -34.38
C ASP A 68 -0.54 -32.33 -35.65
N ARG A 69 -0.96 -33.60 -35.52
CA ARG A 69 -1.24 -34.48 -36.66
C ARG A 69 -2.50 -34.09 -37.43
N HIS A 70 -3.59 -33.78 -36.71
CA HIS A 70 -4.91 -33.52 -37.32
C HIS A 70 -5.18 -32.03 -37.60
N PHE A 71 -4.38 -31.13 -37.01
CA PHE A 71 -4.38 -29.68 -37.22
C PHE A 71 -2.95 -29.20 -37.57
N PRO A 72 -2.40 -29.64 -38.72
CA PRO A 72 -1.01 -29.38 -39.08
C PRO A 72 -0.74 -27.89 -39.20
N LEU A 73 0.44 -27.47 -38.72
CA LEU A 73 0.92 -26.10 -38.82
C LEU A 73 1.92 -25.99 -40.00
N PRO A 74 1.61 -25.22 -41.06
CA PRO A 74 2.53 -25.00 -42.17
C PRO A 74 3.86 -24.35 -41.74
N ALA A 75 4.95 -24.61 -42.47
CA ALA A 75 6.26 -24.04 -42.16
C ALA A 75 6.29 -22.50 -42.32
N ASP A 76 5.47 -21.97 -43.23
CA ASP A 76 5.27 -20.55 -43.51
C ASP A 76 4.03 -19.97 -42.79
N ALA A 77 3.45 -20.71 -41.84
CA ALA A 77 2.23 -20.31 -41.12
C ALA A 77 2.33 -18.89 -40.56
N GLY A 78 1.32 -18.09 -40.89
CA GLY A 78 1.11 -16.76 -40.34
C GLY A 78 0.34 -16.82 -39.01
N LEU A 79 0.03 -15.65 -38.43
CA LEU A 79 -0.64 -15.57 -37.14
C LEU A 79 -2.01 -16.27 -37.13
N ALA A 80 -2.83 -16.09 -38.17
CA ALA A 80 -4.13 -16.76 -38.27
C ALA A 80 -3.99 -18.29 -38.23
N ASP A 81 -3.03 -18.86 -38.97
CA ASP A 81 -2.82 -20.30 -39.04
C ASP A 81 -2.31 -20.86 -37.72
N VAL A 82 -1.52 -20.09 -36.96
CA VAL A 82 -1.06 -20.45 -35.60
C VAL A 82 -2.22 -20.52 -34.61
N LEU A 83 -3.17 -19.58 -34.71
CA LEU A 83 -4.31 -19.48 -33.81
C LEU A 83 -5.45 -20.45 -34.12
N ASP A 84 -5.53 -20.95 -35.36
CA ASP A 84 -6.60 -21.82 -35.87
C ASP A 84 -6.43 -23.28 -35.40
N THR A 85 -6.67 -23.51 -34.11
CA THR A 85 -6.65 -24.83 -33.47
C THR A 85 -7.59 -24.86 -32.26
N PRO A 86 -8.27 -25.98 -32.00
CA PRO A 86 -9.05 -26.17 -30.77
C PRO A 86 -8.16 -26.39 -29.53
N TRP A 87 -6.87 -26.72 -29.71
CA TRP A 87 -5.95 -27.06 -28.62
C TRP A 87 -4.59 -26.34 -28.73
N PRO A 88 -4.07 -25.75 -27.64
CA PRO A 88 -2.82 -24.99 -27.65
C PRO A 88 -1.59 -25.89 -27.48
N THR A 89 -1.12 -26.48 -28.59
CA THR A 89 0.06 -27.36 -28.62
C THR A 89 1.36 -26.59 -28.39
N ALA A 90 2.38 -27.25 -27.85
CA ALA A 90 3.69 -26.64 -27.63
C ALA A 90 4.30 -26.04 -28.91
N ALA A 91 4.15 -26.72 -30.06
CA ALA A 91 4.65 -26.24 -31.35
C ALA A 91 4.01 -24.90 -31.78
N ARG A 92 2.71 -24.72 -31.52
CA ARG A 92 1.99 -23.48 -31.84
C ARG A 92 2.36 -22.34 -30.91
N GLU A 93 2.54 -22.64 -29.63
CA GLU A 93 3.03 -21.66 -28.64
C GLU A 93 4.44 -21.15 -29.00
N GLU A 94 5.35 -22.05 -29.40
CA GLU A 94 6.69 -21.67 -29.86
C GLU A 94 6.64 -20.84 -31.15
N ARG A 95 5.78 -21.23 -32.10
CA ARG A 95 5.60 -20.48 -33.34
C ARG A 95 5.02 -19.09 -33.08
N LEU A 96 4.06 -18.95 -32.16
CA LEU A 96 3.52 -17.65 -31.76
C LEU A 96 4.63 -16.72 -31.25
N VAL A 97 5.51 -17.23 -30.38
CA VAL A 97 6.66 -16.46 -29.87
C VAL A 97 7.59 -16.04 -30.99
N ALA A 98 7.85 -16.91 -31.96
CA ALA A 98 8.69 -16.61 -33.11
C ALA A 98 8.13 -15.52 -34.04
N LEU A 99 6.80 -15.31 -34.03
CA LEU A 99 6.15 -14.22 -34.78
C LEU A 99 6.20 -12.87 -34.04
N MET A 100 6.63 -12.82 -32.77
CA MET A 100 6.64 -11.59 -31.99
C MET A 100 7.79 -10.67 -32.41
N PRO A 101 7.55 -9.36 -32.62
CA PRO A 101 8.59 -8.40 -33.00
C PRO A 101 9.72 -8.23 -31.97
N SER A 102 9.44 -8.44 -30.69
CA SER A 102 10.41 -8.36 -29.58
C SER A 102 9.93 -9.19 -28.39
N PRO A 103 10.38 -10.45 -28.24
CA PRO A 103 9.92 -11.32 -27.16
C PRO A 103 10.56 -10.90 -25.82
N PRO A 104 9.79 -10.68 -24.74
CA PRO A 104 10.34 -10.27 -23.44
C PRO A 104 11.25 -11.33 -22.81
N GLU A 105 12.31 -10.90 -22.11
CA GLU A 105 13.32 -11.82 -21.55
C GLU A 105 12.78 -12.72 -20.42
N GLN A 106 11.73 -12.32 -19.70
CA GLN A 106 11.15 -13.07 -18.57
C GLN A 106 9.92 -13.90 -18.94
N SER A 107 9.75 -15.06 -18.31
CA SER A 107 8.93 -16.19 -18.79
C SER A 107 7.40 -16.02 -18.71
N LEU A 108 6.89 -15.05 -17.95
CA LEU A 108 5.44 -14.87 -17.76
C LEU A 108 4.77 -13.99 -18.83
N ASP A 109 5.54 -13.10 -19.51
CA ASP A 109 5.02 -12.19 -20.54
C ASP A 109 5.30 -12.64 -21.99
N ARG A 110 6.09 -13.70 -22.21
CA ARG A 110 6.49 -14.16 -23.55
C ARG A 110 5.36 -14.57 -24.49
N ARG A 111 4.13 -14.73 -24.01
CA ARG A 111 3.01 -15.31 -24.76
C ARG A 111 1.81 -14.36 -24.89
N ARG A 112 2.01 -13.05 -24.66
CA ARG A 112 0.96 -12.03 -24.85
C ARG A 112 0.79 -11.70 -26.32
N ARG A 113 -0.43 -11.85 -26.81
CA ARG A 113 -0.87 -11.53 -28.18
C ARG A 113 -1.25 -10.07 -28.34
N ASP A 114 -1.27 -9.29 -27.27
CA ASP A 114 -1.60 -7.86 -27.27
C ASP A 114 -0.77 -7.07 -28.29
N VAL A 115 0.49 -7.48 -28.51
CA VAL A 115 1.38 -6.92 -29.54
C VAL A 115 0.81 -7.00 -30.96
N PHE A 116 -0.04 -7.98 -31.24
CA PHE A 116 -0.65 -8.18 -32.55
C PHE A 116 -2.00 -7.47 -32.73
N VAL A 117 -2.56 -6.86 -31.67
CA VAL A 117 -3.87 -6.19 -31.74
C VAL A 117 -3.91 -5.08 -32.79
N PRO A 118 -2.93 -4.14 -32.85
CA PRO A 118 -2.94 -3.11 -33.89
C PRO A 118 -2.89 -3.68 -35.31
N HIS A 119 -2.11 -4.75 -35.51
CA HIS A 119 -2.00 -5.42 -36.80
C HIS A 119 -3.31 -6.12 -37.20
N ALA A 120 -3.95 -6.84 -36.28
CA ALA A 120 -5.22 -7.53 -36.53
C ALA A 120 -6.36 -6.55 -36.84
N LEU A 121 -6.41 -5.40 -36.14
CA LEU A 121 -7.38 -4.35 -36.44
C LEU A 121 -7.16 -3.75 -37.83
N ALA A 122 -5.89 -3.46 -38.17
CA ALA A 122 -5.52 -2.85 -39.44
C ALA A 122 -5.68 -3.79 -40.65
N SER A 123 -5.58 -5.11 -40.47
CA SER A 123 -5.65 -6.07 -41.59
C SER A 123 -7.03 -6.11 -42.24
N GLY A 124 -8.10 -5.74 -41.52
CA GLY A 124 -9.47 -5.88 -42.00
C GLY A 124 -9.95 -7.34 -42.10
N ASP A 125 -9.14 -8.33 -41.71
CA ASP A 125 -9.46 -9.75 -41.86
C ASP A 125 -10.34 -10.24 -40.70
N SER A 126 -11.63 -10.47 -40.98
CA SER A 126 -12.59 -10.97 -39.99
C SER A 126 -12.28 -12.38 -39.48
N ARG A 127 -11.55 -13.22 -40.26
CA ARG A 127 -11.07 -14.51 -39.76
C ARG A 127 -10.03 -14.30 -38.67
N LEU A 128 -9.07 -13.40 -38.89
CA LEU A 128 -8.04 -13.09 -37.92
C LEU A 128 -8.61 -12.45 -36.64
N LEU A 129 -9.53 -11.49 -36.76
CA LEU A 129 -10.19 -10.88 -35.59
C LEU A 129 -10.90 -11.91 -34.72
N ARG A 130 -11.65 -12.82 -35.36
CA ARG A 130 -12.34 -13.92 -34.66
C ARG A 130 -11.36 -14.82 -33.93
N LEU A 131 -10.30 -15.26 -34.62
CA LEU A 131 -9.28 -16.12 -34.02
C LEU A 131 -8.53 -15.41 -32.89
N MET A 132 -8.26 -14.11 -32.99
CA MET A 132 -7.66 -13.34 -31.91
C MET A 132 -8.54 -13.34 -30.65
N ALA A 133 -9.86 -13.16 -30.81
CA ALA A 133 -10.80 -13.14 -29.70
C ALA A 133 -11.07 -14.53 -29.07
N THR A 134 -11.04 -15.61 -29.87
CA THR A 134 -11.51 -16.94 -29.43
C THR A 134 -10.44 -18.02 -29.35
N SER A 135 -9.22 -17.75 -29.84
CA SER A 135 -8.15 -18.75 -29.78
C SER A 135 -7.55 -18.86 -28.39
N ARG A 136 -7.20 -20.10 -28.02
CA ARG A 136 -6.56 -20.47 -26.75
C ARG A 136 -5.02 -20.52 -26.83
N VAL A 137 -4.46 -20.31 -28.02
CA VAL A 137 -3.00 -20.22 -28.23
C VAL A 137 -2.53 -18.85 -27.79
N GLY A 138 -1.61 -18.78 -26.83
CA GLY A 138 -1.18 -17.52 -26.21
C GLY A 138 -2.28 -16.85 -25.38
N ARG A 139 -1.96 -15.66 -24.83
CA ARG A 139 -2.87 -14.85 -24.00
C ARG A 139 -3.22 -13.57 -24.72
N LEU A 140 -4.49 -13.19 -24.77
CA LEU A 140 -4.89 -11.83 -25.16
C LEU A 140 -5.37 -11.11 -23.90
N GLY A 141 -4.89 -9.90 -23.66
CA GLY A 141 -5.39 -9.08 -22.56
C GLY A 141 -6.86 -8.67 -22.78
N PRO A 142 -7.59 -8.32 -21.71
CA PRO A 142 -9.02 -8.03 -21.80
C PRO A 142 -9.34 -6.89 -22.78
N ASP A 143 -8.56 -5.82 -22.78
CA ASP A 143 -8.74 -4.68 -23.70
C ASP A 143 -8.57 -5.10 -25.16
N GLY A 144 -7.60 -6.00 -25.42
CA GLY A 144 -7.40 -6.59 -26.73
C GLY A 144 -8.60 -7.42 -27.18
N THR A 145 -9.15 -8.25 -26.29
CA THR A 145 -10.35 -9.06 -26.58
C THR A 145 -11.55 -8.17 -26.90
N VAL A 146 -11.79 -7.13 -26.08
CA VAL A 146 -12.87 -6.16 -26.32
C VAL A 146 -12.70 -5.47 -27.66
N ALA A 147 -11.49 -5.03 -28.01
CA ALA A 147 -11.22 -4.41 -29.31
C ALA A 147 -11.51 -5.32 -30.50
N MET A 148 -11.22 -6.63 -30.41
CA MET A 148 -11.56 -7.59 -31.47
C MET A 148 -13.08 -7.75 -31.62
N LEU A 149 -13.80 -7.85 -30.50
CA LEU A 149 -15.26 -8.01 -30.49
C LEU A 149 -15.97 -6.75 -31.00
N ASP A 150 -15.49 -5.56 -30.63
CA ASP A 150 -15.98 -4.29 -31.17
C ASP A 150 -15.75 -4.20 -32.68
N ALA A 151 -14.56 -4.55 -33.16
CA ALA A 151 -14.28 -4.53 -34.60
C ALA A 151 -15.18 -5.51 -35.39
N LEU A 152 -15.53 -6.67 -34.81
CA LEU A 152 -16.50 -7.61 -35.39
C LEU A 152 -17.94 -7.07 -35.29
N HIS A 153 -18.27 -6.37 -34.20
CA HIS A 153 -19.58 -5.75 -34.00
C HIS A 153 -19.83 -4.63 -35.01
N ASP A 154 -18.87 -3.73 -35.20
CA ASP A 154 -18.95 -2.61 -36.16
C ASP A 154 -19.12 -3.10 -37.60
N ARG A 155 -18.69 -4.32 -37.89
CA ARG A 155 -18.84 -4.98 -39.20
C ARG A 155 -20.14 -5.79 -39.32
N GLY A 156 -20.94 -5.90 -38.27
CA GLY A 156 -22.13 -6.74 -38.23
C GLY A 156 -21.84 -8.25 -38.26
N GLU A 157 -20.61 -8.66 -37.93
CA GLU A 157 -20.14 -10.05 -37.97
C GLU A 157 -20.06 -10.72 -36.59
N LEU A 158 -20.34 -9.98 -35.52
CA LEU A 158 -20.35 -10.51 -34.17
C LEU A 158 -21.59 -11.40 -33.93
N THR A 159 -21.38 -12.71 -33.85
CA THR A 159 -22.45 -13.69 -33.59
C THR A 159 -22.44 -14.15 -32.13
N PRO A 160 -23.58 -14.68 -31.61
CA PRO A 160 -23.62 -15.28 -30.27
C PRO A 160 -22.54 -16.35 -30.04
N SER A 161 -22.27 -17.20 -31.04
CA SER A 161 -21.24 -18.24 -30.96
C SER A 161 -19.82 -17.69 -30.78
N ILE A 162 -19.49 -16.53 -31.37
CA ILE A 162 -18.19 -15.88 -31.17
C ILE A 162 -18.08 -15.35 -29.73
N ILE A 163 -19.17 -14.75 -29.23
CA ILE A 163 -19.24 -14.23 -27.86
C ILE A 163 -19.13 -15.38 -26.84
N GLU A 164 -19.88 -16.47 -27.03
CA GLU A 164 -19.79 -17.66 -26.17
C GLU A 164 -18.35 -18.21 -26.15
N ALA A 165 -17.70 -18.28 -27.31
CA ALA A 165 -16.30 -18.72 -27.39
C ALA A 165 -15.33 -17.75 -26.70
N ALA A 166 -15.54 -16.43 -26.82
CA ALA A 166 -14.71 -15.43 -26.15
C ALA A 166 -14.89 -15.48 -24.62
N LEU A 167 -16.12 -15.65 -24.13
CA LEU A 167 -16.42 -15.83 -22.71
C LEU A 167 -15.88 -17.16 -22.15
N ASP A 168 -15.77 -18.19 -23.00
CA ASP A 168 -15.11 -19.44 -22.62
C ASP A 168 -13.59 -19.29 -22.49
N VAL A 169 -12.97 -18.46 -23.33
CA VAL A 169 -11.54 -18.13 -23.24
C VAL A 169 -11.24 -17.20 -22.07
N ASP A 170 -12.07 -16.18 -21.87
CA ASP A 170 -11.99 -15.21 -20.79
C ASP A 170 -13.34 -15.06 -20.09
N ARG A 171 -13.53 -15.83 -19.02
CA ARG A 171 -14.73 -15.76 -18.18
C ARG A 171 -14.91 -14.42 -17.46
N HIS A 172 -13.90 -13.57 -17.42
CA HIS A 172 -13.90 -12.27 -16.75
C HIS A 172 -14.07 -11.10 -17.74
N LEU A 173 -14.20 -11.38 -19.04
CA LEU A 173 -14.37 -10.40 -20.12
C LEU A 173 -15.39 -9.31 -19.80
N GLY A 174 -16.48 -9.66 -19.10
CA GLY A 174 -17.51 -8.71 -18.68
C GLY A 174 -16.99 -7.48 -17.92
N ARG A 175 -15.90 -7.64 -17.16
CA ARG A 175 -15.27 -6.56 -16.36
C ARG A 175 -14.61 -5.50 -17.22
N SER A 176 -14.19 -5.84 -18.43
CA SER A 176 -13.38 -4.98 -19.30
C SER A 176 -14.19 -4.34 -20.43
N LEU A 177 -15.48 -4.65 -20.55
CA LEU A 177 -16.32 -4.13 -21.63
C LEU A 177 -16.48 -2.60 -21.63
N GLY A 178 -16.32 -1.92 -20.49
CA GLY A 178 -16.41 -0.44 -20.43
C GLY A 178 -17.62 0.12 -21.21
N PRO A 179 -17.44 1.20 -22.00
CA PRO A 179 -18.44 1.75 -22.92
C PRO A 179 -18.36 1.16 -24.36
N ALA A 180 -17.82 -0.05 -24.54
CA ALA A 180 -17.65 -0.69 -25.86
C ALA A 180 -18.96 -0.86 -26.64
N GLY A 181 -18.88 -0.80 -27.97
CA GLY A 181 -20.06 -0.94 -28.84
C GLY A 181 -20.70 -2.33 -28.75
N CYS A 182 -19.89 -3.38 -28.64
CA CYS A 182 -20.34 -4.77 -28.54
C CYS A 182 -20.99 -5.11 -27.19
N ARG A 183 -20.93 -4.22 -26.19
CA ARG A 183 -21.36 -4.49 -24.81
C ARG A 183 -22.76 -5.07 -24.72
N ALA A 184 -23.73 -4.48 -25.44
CA ALA A 184 -25.12 -4.93 -25.38
C ALA A 184 -25.27 -6.37 -25.91
N ALA A 185 -24.66 -6.67 -27.06
CA ALA A 185 -24.68 -8.01 -27.65
C ALA A 185 -23.99 -9.04 -26.74
N VAL A 186 -22.87 -8.67 -26.11
CA VAL A 186 -22.19 -9.54 -25.14
C VAL A 186 -23.06 -9.81 -23.91
N HIS A 187 -23.77 -8.79 -23.41
CA HIS A 187 -24.67 -8.93 -22.27
C HIS A 187 -25.87 -9.83 -22.56
N ASP A 188 -26.45 -9.77 -23.76
CA ASP A 188 -27.57 -10.64 -24.15
C ASP A 188 -27.17 -12.12 -24.10
N VAL A 189 -26.01 -12.45 -24.67
CA VAL A 189 -25.46 -13.83 -24.62
C VAL A 189 -25.08 -14.22 -23.20
N TYR A 190 -24.53 -13.28 -22.41
CA TYR A 190 -24.20 -13.50 -21.01
C TYR A 190 -25.43 -13.90 -20.18
N ASP A 191 -26.56 -13.22 -20.38
CA ASP A 191 -27.82 -13.52 -19.68
C ASP A 191 -28.33 -14.92 -20.03
N GLU A 192 -28.31 -15.29 -21.32
CA GLU A 192 -28.77 -16.63 -21.75
C GLU A 192 -27.84 -17.75 -21.29
N LEU A 193 -26.52 -17.56 -21.34
CA LEU A 193 -25.54 -18.50 -20.78
C LEU A 193 -25.74 -18.68 -19.28
N THR A 194 -25.93 -17.59 -18.55
CA THR A 194 -26.18 -17.60 -17.11
C THR A 194 -27.46 -18.36 -16.81
N TRP A 195 -28.54 -18.09 -17.53
CA TRP A 195 -29.83 -18.75 -17.34
C TRP A 195 -29.79 -20.24 -17.64
N ARG A 196 -29.12 -20.65 -18.75
CA ARG A 196 -28.86 -22.06 -19.07
C ARG A 196 -28.10 -22.74 -17.94
N GLY A 197 -27.03 -22.11 -17.46
CA GLY A 197 -26.24 -22.65 -16.35
C GLY A 197 -27.03 -22.83 -15.06
N VAL A 198 -27.89 -21.87 -14.70
CA VAL A 198 -28.78 -21.97 -13.53
C VAL A 198 -29.75 -23.14 -13.67
N ARG A 199 -30.37 -23.30 -14.84
CA ARG A 199 -31.30 -24.43 -15.12
C ARG A 199 -30.60 -25.78 -15.08
N ASP A 200 -29.36 -25.84 -15.54
CA ASP A 200 -28.55 -27.06 -15.59
C ASP A 200 -27.87 -27.37 -14.24
N GLY A 201 -28.09 -26.53 -13.21
CA GLY A 201 -27.54 -26.73 -11.87
C GLY A 201 -26.04 -26.44 -11.75
N LEU A 202 -25.49 -25.61 -12.64
CA LEU A 202 -24.10 -25.19 -12.58
C LEU A 202 -23.82 -24.35 -11.32
N ARG A 203 -22.59 -24.51 -10.80
CA ARG A 203 -22.09 -23.71 -9.68
C ARG A 203 -21.74 -22.31 -10.14
N LEU A 204 -21.78 -21.33 -9.24
CA LEU A 204 -21.35 -19.95 -9.53
C LEU A 204 -19.96 -19.88 -10.17
N ASP A 205 -19.04 -20.71 -9.69
CA ASP A 205 -17.66 -20.75 -10.18
C ASP A 205 -17.56 -21.33 -11.61
N ALA A 206 -18.64 -21.82 -12.21
CA ALA A 206 -18.70 -22.24 -13.63
C ALA A 206 -19.43 -21.23 -14.53
N LEU A 207 -19.99 -20.14 -13.98
CA LEU A 207 -20.70 -19.13 -14.76
C LEU A 207 -19.75 -18.04 -15.27
N PRO A 208 -20.05 -17.41 -16.43
CA PRO A 208 -19.37 -16.20 -16.86
C PRO A 208 -19.47 -15.10 -15.78
N SER A 209 -18.48 -14.21 -15.70
CA SER A 209 -18.40 -13.19 -14.65
C SER A 209 -18.09 -11.80 -15.21
N GLY A 210 -18.31 -10.78 -14.38
CA GLY A 210 -17.99 -9.39 -14.73
C GLY A 210 -19.16 -8.58 -15.27
N LEU A 211 -20.31 -9.22 -15.52
CA LEU A 211 -21.58 -8.55 -15.76
C LEU A 211 -22.59 -8.92 -14.68
N VAL A 212 -23.58 -8.06 -14.50
CA VAL A 212 -24.73 -8.33 -13.63
C VAL A 212 -25.84 -8.89 -14.53
N PRO A 213 -26.40 -10.08 -14.25
CA PRO A 213 -27.46 -10.64 -15.09
C PRO A 213 -28.71 -9.74 -15.07
N ARG A 214 -29.48 -9.71 -16.16
CA ARG A 214 -30.68 -8.85 -16.29
C ARG A 214 -31.98 -9.64 -16.28
N GLY A 215 -32.97 -9.15 -15.54
CA GLY A 215 -34.35 -9.63 -15.56
C GLY A 215 -34.81 -10.34 -14.28
N LEU A 216 -36.11 -10.24 -14.01
CA LEU A 216 -36.74 -10.72 -12.77
C LEU A 216 -36.59 -12.24 -12.56
N ARG A 217 -36.50 -13.02 -13.65
CA ARG A 217 -36.31 -14.48 -13.62
C ARG A 217 -35.14 -14.94 -12.74
N PHE A 218 -34.07 -14.13 -12.66
CA PHE A 218 -32.91 -14.43 -11.83
C PHE A 218 -33.17 -14.17 -10.34
N VAL A 219 -33.92 -13.11 -10.02
CA VAL A 219 -34.35 -12.82 -8.64
C VAL A 219 -35.29 -13.92 -8.13
N GLU A 220 -36.22 -14.37 -8.97
CA GLU A 220 -37.11 -15.49 -8.64
C GLU A 220 -36.35 -16.80 -8.43
N ALA A 221 -35.40 -17.12 -9.33
CA ALA A 221 -34.55 -18.30 -9.17
C ALA A 221 -33.70 -18.25 -7.88
N ALA A 222 -33.24 -17.05 -7.49
CA ALA A 222 -32.48 -16.84 -6.26
C ALA A 222 -33.28 -17.20 -4.98
N LEU A 223 -34.60 -16.99 -4.98
CA LEU A 223 -35.46 -17.30 -3.83
C LEU A 223 -35.53 -18.80 -3.51
N THR A 224 -35.40 -19.64 -4.55
CA THR A 224 -35.41 -21.10 -4.44
C THR A 224 -34.01 -21.72 -4.45
N CYS A 225 -32.97 -20.92 -4.64
CA CYS A 225 -31.60 -21.39 -4.75
C CYS A 225 -31.03 -21.80 -3.38
N THR A 226 -30.45 -22.99 -3.31
CA THR A 226 -29.87 -23.54 -2.07
C THR A 226 -28.41 -23.15 -1.85
N ASP A 227 -27.68 -22.80 -2.92
CA ASP A 227 -26.30 -22.29 -2.83
C ASP A 227 -26.34 -20.79 -2.50
N PRO A 228 -25.86 -20.35 -1.32
CA PRO A 228 -25.93 -18.96 -0.91
C PRO A 228 -25.13 -18.00 -1.80
N ARG A 229 -23.99 -18.45 -2.37
CA ARG A 229 -23.17 -17.61 -3.27
C ARG A 229 -23.88 -17.38 -4.58
N LEU A 230 -24.47 -18.45 -5.14
CA LEU A 230 -25.25 -18.36 -6.37
C LEU A 230 -26.53 -17.56 -6.15
N ALA A 231 -27.25 -17.77 -5.05
CA ALA A 231 -28.45 -17.01 -4.70
C ALA A 231 -28.15 -15.51 -4.62
N ALA A 232 -27.07 -15.11 -3.94
CA ALA A 232 -26.67 -13.70 -3.85
C ALA A 232 -26.33 -13.10 -5.22
N TYR A 233 -25.61 -13.84 -6.07
CA TYR A 233 -25.27 -13.41 -7.43
C TYR A 233 -26.53 -13.22 -8.30
N LEU A 234 -27.45 -14.19 -8.30
CA LEU A 234 -28.68 -14.11 -9.09
C LEU A 234 -29.65 -13.06 -8.54
N GLY A 235 -29.72 -12.94 -7.22
CA GLY A 235 -30.57 -11.96 -6.54
C GLY A 235 -30.17 -10.51 -6.84
N ALA A 236 -28.88 -10.27 -7.11
CA ALA A 236 -28.35 -8.97 -7.51
C ALA A 236 -28.68 -8.59 -8.97
N ALA A 237 -29.47 -9.39 -9.69
CA ALA A 237 -29.84 -9.12 -11.08
C ALA A 237 -30.44 -7.72 -11.26
N ALA A 238 -30.07 -7.07 -12.36
CA ALA A 238 -30.61 -5.78 -12.75
C ALA A 238 -32.08 -5.96 -13.19
N VAL A 239 -32.98 -5.27 -12.49
CA VAL A 239 -34.43 -5.31 -12.72
C VAL A 239 -34.93 -3.87 -12.65
N PRO A 240 -35.79 -3.43 -13.58
CA PRO A 240 -36.47 -2.14 -13.48
C PRO A 240 -37.16 -1.97 -12.11
N PRO A 241 -37.01 -0.81 -11.42
CA PRO A 241 -37.57 -0.62 -10.08
C PRO A 241 -39.09 -0.83 -10.00
N ASP A 242 -39.83 -0.44 -11.04
CA ASP A 242 -41.27 -0.62 -11.16
C ASP A 242 -41.67 -2.10 -11.25
N GLU A 243 -40.95 -2.89 -12.06
CA GLU A 243 -41.15 -4.34 -12.16
C GLU A 243 -40.87 -5.03 -10.82
N LEU A 244 -39.79 -4.64 -10.14
CA LEU A 244 -39.42 -5.20 -8.83
C LEU A 244 -40.44 -4.86 -7.74
N VAL A 245 -40.93 -3.62 -7.69
CA VAL A 245 -41.96 -3.20 -6.71
C VAL A 245 -43.28 -3.92 -6.98
N ALA A 246 -43.67 -4.04 -8.25
CA ALA A 246 -44.88 -4.77 -8.65
C ALA A 246 -44.81 -6.24 -8.19
N PHE A 247 -43.68 -6.91 -8.45
CA PHE A 247 -43.43 -8.27 -7.96
C PHE A 247 -43.58 -8.36 -6.44
N LEU A 248 -42.89 -7.51 -5.69
CA LEU A 248 -42.85 -7.55 -4.22
C LEU A 248 -44.17 -7.23 -3.52
N THR A 249 -45.01 -6.41 -4.14
CA THR A 249 -46.32 -6.05 -3.59
C THR A 249 -47.19 -7.28 -3.38
N ALA A 250 -47.10 -8.26 -4.29
CA ALA A 250 -47.82 -9.53 -4.21
C ALA A 250 -47.18 -10.56 -3.25
N GLN A 251 -45.97 -10.30 -2.74
CA GLN A 251 -45.21 -11.26 -1.93
C GLN A 251 -45.47 -11.15 -0.43
N SER A 252 -45.23 -12.25 0.29
CA SER A 252 -45.28 -12.29 1.75
C SER A 252 -44.15 -11.47 2.39
N PRO A 253 -44.31 -11.01 3.66
CA PRO A 253 -43.25 -10.28 4.37
C PRO A 253 -41.91 -11.04 4.45
N ALA A 254 -41.96 -12.38 4.52
CA ALA A 254 -40.76 -13.22 4.55
C ALA A 254 -39.99 -13.16 3.22
N VAL A 255 -40.70 -13.24 2.10
CA VAL A 255 -40.10 -13.13 0.76
C VAL A 255 -39.55 -11.73 0.54
N ARG A 256 -40.26 -10.67 0.93
CA ARG A 256 -39.76 -9.29 0.83
C ARG A 256 -38.43 -9.10 1.56
N ARG A 257 -38.31 -9.65 2.77
CA ARG A 257 -37.04 -9.64 3.54
C ARG A 257 -35.93 -10.43 2.84
N GLN A 258 -36.25 -11.60 2.29
CA GLN A 258 -35.28 -12.41 1.55
C GLN A 258 -34.78 -11.67 0.31
N VAL A 259 -35.67 -11.07 -0.48
CA VAL A 259 -35.29 -10.26 -1.65
C VAL A 259 -34.44 -9.07 -1.24
N PHE A 260 -34.79 -8.37 -0.14
CA PHE A 260 -33.95 -7.29 0.38
C PHE A 260 -32.52 -7.74 0.63
N THR A 261 -32.32 -8.84 1.36
CA THR A 261 -30.98 -9.38 1.65
C THR A 261 -30.22 -9.77 0.38
N LEU A 262 -30.91 -10.42 -0.57
CA LEU A 262 -30.32 -10.83 -1.83
C LEU A 262 -29.93 -9.65 -2.73
N ARG A 263 -30.70 -8.55 -2.69
CA ARG A 263 -30.48 -7.35 -3.51
C ARG A 263 -29.49 -6.36 -2.92
N ARG A 264 -28.99 -6.57 -1.71
CA ARG A 264 -27.96 -5.72 -1.08
C ARG A 264 -26.75 -5.51 -2.00
N ALA A 265 -26.31 -6.55 -2.69
CA ALA A 265 -25.18 -6.46 -3.61
C ALA A 265 -25.47 -5.67 -4.90
N ALA A 266 -26.75 -5.48 -5.28
CA ALA A 266 -27.14 -4.66 -6.43
C ALA A 266 -27.04 -3.15 -6.16
N GLY A 267 -26.89 -2.73 -4.89
CA GLY A 267 -26.79 -1.33 -4.51
C GLY A 267 -28.12 -0.55 -4.54
N ASP A 268 -29.24 -1.21 -4.86
CA ASP A 268 -30.56 -0.59 -4.96
C ASP A 268 -31.54 -1.02 -3.85
N ALA A 269 -31.07 -1.77 -2.84
CA ALA A 269 -31.88 -2.29 -1.75
C ALA A 269 -32.61 -1.19 -0.94
N ALA A 270 -32.16 0.07 -1.01
CA ALA A 270 -32.83 1.19 -0.38
C ALA A 270 -34.27 1.39 -0.91
N VAL A 271 -34.53 1.11 -2.19
CA VAL A 271 -35.86 1.21 -2.80
C VAL A 271 -36.85 0.23 -2.15
N LEU A 272 -36.34 -0.84 -1.56
CA LEU A 272 -37.16 -1.89 -0.95
C LEU A 272 -37.57 -1.60 0.50
N LEU A 273 -36.95 -0.59 1.14
CA LEU A 273 -37.21 -0.26 2.54
C LEU A 273 -38.67 0.13 2.78
N GLU A 274 -39.30 0.82 1.82
CA GLU A 274 -40.73 1.16 1.88
C GLU A 274 -41.61 -0.10 1.97
N SER A 275 -41.30 -1.13 1.17
CA SER A 275 -42.05 -2.40 1.17
C SER A 275 -41.95 -3.19 2.48
N LEU A 276 -40.95 -2.83 3.31
CA LEU A 276 -40.66 -3.41 4.62
C LEU A 276 -41.12 -2.54 5.80
N GLY A 277 -41.67 -1.35 5.55
CA GLY A 277 -41.99 -0.38 6.60
C GLY A 277 -40.76 0.25 7.27
N LEU A 278 -39.61 0.25 6.57
CA LEU A 278 -38.32 0.77 7.04
C LEU A 278 -37.84 1.96 6.20
N GLY A 279 -38.73 2.65 5.47
CA GLY A 279 -38.40 3.82 4.63
C GLY A 279 -37.47 4.85 5.29
N PRO A 280 -37.76 5.29 6.53
CA PRO A 280 -36.89 6.24 7.27
C PRO A 280 -35.47 5.73 7.55
N ALA A 281 -35.20 4.42 7.41
CA ALA A 281 -33.90 3.80 7.66
C ALA A 281 -32.92 3.96 6.49
N ALA A 282 -33.33 4.57 5.37
CA ALA A 282 -32.49 4.75 4.17
C ALA A 282 -31.14 5.43 4.44
N PRO A 283 -31.04 6.51 5.27
CA PRO A 283 -29.76 7.11 5.60
C PRO A 283 -28.84 6.15 6.37
N LEU A 284 -29.39 5.37 7.30
CA LEU A 284 -28.63 4.39 8.07
C LEU A 284 -28.17 3.22 7.18
N LEU A 285 -29.02 2.78 6.25
CA LEU A 285 -28.67 1.77 5.25
C LEU A 285 -27.51 2.22 4.38
N ALA A 286 -27.53 3.47 3.90
CA ALA A 286 -26.46 4.05 3.10
C ALA A 286 -25.11 4.06 3.86
N ILE A 287 -25.12 4.35 5.16
CA ILE A 287 -23.91 4.25 6.00
C ILE A 287 -23.44 2.79 6.13
N ILE A 288 -24.35 1.83 6.23
CA ILE A 288 -24.02 0.40 6.33
C ILE A 288 -23.43 -0.14 5.00
N ASP A 289 -23.99 0.30 3.87
CA ASP A 289 -23.62 -0.08 2.51
C ASP A 289 -22.43 0.69 1.93
N ALA A 290 -22.02 1.77 2.60
CA ALA A 290 -20.85 2.52 2.18
C ALA A 290 -19.67 1.55 1.96
N PRO A 291 -18.95 1.66 0.81
CA PRO A 291 -17.88 0.75 0.45
C PRO A 291 -16.91 0.60 1.62
N ARG A 292 -16.72 -0.63 2.09
CA ARG A 292 -15.79 -0.89 3.19
C ARG A 292 -14.39 -1.14 2.60
N PRO A 293 -13.39 -0.38 3.02
CA PRO A 293 -12.01 -0.66 2.64
C PRO A 293 -11.55 -1.98 3.27
N GLU A 294 -10.53 -2.62 2.68
CA GLU A 294 -9.90 -3.83 3.24
C GLU A 294 -9.26 -3.60 4.62
N HIS A 295 -9.08 -2.32 5.00
CA HIS A 295 -8.57 -1.89 6.29
C HIS A 295 -9.62 -1.09 7.06
N PRO A 296 -9.60 -1.14 8.42
CA PRO A 296 -10.51 -0.34 9.22
C PRO A 296 -10.35 1.13 8.89
N GLU A 297 -11.48 1.83 8.71
CA GLU A 297 -11.54 3.27 8.56
C GLU A 297 -12.43 3.91 9.62
N PRO A 298 -12.18 5.19 9.95
CA PRO A 298 -13.06 5.91 10.84
C PRO A 298 -14.44 6.07 10.19
N HIS A 299 -15.46 5.52 10.83
CA HIS A 299 -16.85 5.85 10.58
C HIS A 299 -17.17 7.21 11.21
N ASP A 300 -18.08 7.95 10.55
CA ASP A 300 -18.67 9.15 11.13
C ASP A 300 -19.76 8.76 12.13
N ARG A 301 -19.42 8.86 13.42
CA ARG A 301 -20.35 8.57 14.51
C ARG A 301 -21.52 9.55 14.55
N ALA A 302 -21.31 10.82 14.20
CA ALA A 302 -22.37 11.81 14.21
C ALA A 302 -23.41 11.50 13.12
N ALA A 303 -22.96 11.11 11.93
CA ALA A 303 -23.85 10.65 10.87
C ALA A 303 -24.67 9.41 11.28
N ILE A 304 -24.05 8.44 11.97
CA ILE A 304 -24.76 7.26 12.49
C ILE A 304 -25.85 7.66 13.49
N LEU A 305 -25.52 8.51 14.45
CA LEU A 305 -26.46 8.96 15.47
C LEU A 305 -27.60 9.80 14.89
N ALA A 306 -27.32 10.62 13.87
CA ALA A 306 -28.33 11.41 13.17
C ALA A 306 -29.33 10.54 12.39
N ALA A 307 -28.92 9.33 11.97
CA ALA A 307 -29.75 8.36 11.26
C ALA A 307 -30.46 7.35 12.18
N ASP A 308 -30.27 7.45 13.51
CA ASP A 308 -30.85 6.53 14.49
C ASP A 308 -32.36 6.73 14.67
N GLY A 309 -33.07 5.64 15.01
CA GLY A 309 -34.50 5.65 15.31
C GLY A 309 -35.04 4.25 15.63
N PRO A 310 -36.37 4.11 15.82
CA PRO A 310 -37.01 2.81 16.10
C PRO A 310 -36.74 1.73 15.03
N TRP A 311 -36.41 2.14 13.81
CA TRP A 311 -36.05 1.27 12.69
C TRP A 311 -34.63 0.70 12.75
N SER A 312 -33.74 1.23 13.59
CA SER A 312 -32.32 0.82 13.62
C SER A 312 -32.14 -0.66 13.94
N ARG A 313 -32.85 -1.17 14.95
CA ARG A 313 -32.77 -2.59 15.34
C ARG A 313 -33.32 -3.52 14.24
N PRO A 314 -34.55 -3.33 13.73
CA PRO A 314 -35.04 -4.10 12.59
C PRO A 314 -34.11 -4.05 11.36
N LEU A 315 -33.54 -2.89 11.04
CA LEU A 315 -32.61 -2.78 9.93
C LEU A 315 -31.33 -3.59 10.19
N LEU A 316 -30.75 -3.51 11.38
CA LEU A 316 -29.53 -4.24 11.74
C LEU A 316 -29.72 -5.76 11.80
N GLU A 317 -30.94 -6.25 12.00
CA GLU A 317 -31.27 -7.67 11.84
C GLU A 317 -31.20 -8.12 10.37
N LEU A 318 -31.57 -7.24 9.43
CA LEU A 318 -31.52 -7.50 7.99
C LEU A 318 -30.14 -7.23 7.38
N ALA A 319 -29.47 -6.18 7.85
CA ALA A 319 -28.18 -5.69 7.37
C ALA A 319 -27.22 -5.47 8.56
N PRO A 320 -26.61 -6.54 9.10
CA PRO A 320 -25.73 -6.44 10.26
C PRO A 320 -24.54 -5.52 10.02
N SER A 321 -24.31 -4.61 10.96
CA SER A 321 -23.18 -3.69 10.93
C SER A 321 -22.59 -3.51 12.31
N GLU A 322 -21.37 -4.03 12.49
CA GLU A 322 -20.62 -3.89 13.73
C GLU A 322 -20.34 -2.44 14.13
N PRO A 323 -19.83 -1.54 13.25
CA PRO A 323 -19.58 -0.15 13.62
C PRO A 323 -20.85 0.62 13.97
N VAL A 324 -21.93 0.42 13.22
CA VAL A 324 -23.23 1.05 13.52
C VAL A 324 -23.78 0.53 14.85
N SER A 325 -23.78 -0.78 15.05
CA SER A 325 -24.23 -1.38 16.32
C SER A 325 -23.40 -0.88 17.51
N ALA A 326 -22.09 -0.68 17.33
CA ALA A 326 -21.21 -0.16 18.37
C ALA A 326 -21.50 1.31 18.68
N ALA A 327 -21.63 2.16 17.65
CA ALA A 327 -21.97 3.58 17.82
C ALA A 327 -23.31 3.78 18.58
N LEU A 328 -24.29 2.92 18.31
CA LEU A 328 -25.59 2.88 18.97
C LEU A 328 -25.57 2.13 20.34
N GLY A 329 -24.43 1.57 20.74
CA GLY A 329 -24.28 0.87 22.03
C GLY A 329 -24.97 -0.50 22.11
N LEU A 330 -25.35 -1.11 21.00
CA LEU A 330 -26.19 -2.31 20.93
C LEU A 330 -25.42 -3.63 21.07
N ASN A 331 -24.08 -3.63 20.93
CA ASN A 331 -23.28 -4.86 20.81
C ASN A 331 -22.01 -4.89 21.69
N ARG A 332 -21.96 -4.13 22.79
CA ARG A 332 -20.78 -4.00 23.68
C ARG A 332 -20.08 -5.33 23.99
N ALA A 333 -20.80 -6.32 24.50
CA ALA A 333 -20.22 -7.60 24.90
C ALA A 333 -19.55 -8.37 23.74
N ALA A 334 -20.11 -8.27 22.53
CA ALA A 334 -19.55 -8.89 21.33
C ALA A 334 -18.26 -8.17 20.89
N VAL A 335 -18.27 -6.84 20.89
CA VAL A 335 -17.09 -6.01 20.58
C VAL A 335 -15.95 -6.30 21.56
N GLU A 336 -16.21 -6.30 22.87
CA GLU A 336 -15.21 -6.60 23.89
C GLU A 336 -14.61 -8.02 23.73
N LYS A 337 -15.45 -9.01 23.39
CA LYS A 337 -14.97 -10.38 23.08
C LYS A 337 -14.01 -10.38 21.89
N ARG A 338 -14.31 -9.62 20.84
CA ARG A 338 -13.47 -9.50 19.64
C ARG A 338 -12.16 -8.77 19.91
N VAL A 339 -12.17 -7.72 20.75
CA VAL A 339 -10.95 -7.03 21.22
C VAL A 339 -10.02 -7.98 21.96
N ARG A 340 -10.56 -8.85 22.82
CA ARG A 340 -9.76 -9.90 23.51
C ARG A 340 -9.07 -10.82 22.51
N ASN A 341 -9.75 -11.18 21.41
CA ASN A 341 -9.24 -12.06 20.36
C ASN A 341 -8.40 -11.36 19.28
N ASN A 342 -8.07 -10.07 19.42
CA ASN A 342 -7.36 -9.27 18.42
C ASN A 342 -8.02 -9.31 17.02
N ALA A 343 -9.35 -9.26 16.98
CA ALA A 343 -10.09 -9.08 15.72
C ALA A 343 -10.11 -7.59 15.36
N LEU A 344 -9.74 -7.26 14.11
CA LEU A 344 -9.52 -5.88 13.65
C LEU A 344 -10.78 -5.03 13.77
N ASP A 345 -11.92 -5.54 13.27
CA ASP A 345 -13.20 -4.84 13.31
C ASP A 345 -13.68 -4.58 14.75
N GLY A 346 -13.46 -5.54 15.65
CA GLY A 346 -13.78 -5.38 17.06
C GLY A 346 -12.91 -4.32 17.74
N ILE A 347 -11.62 -4.24 17.39
CA ILE A 347 -10.74 -3.18 17.89
C ILE A 347 -11.23 -1.82 17.40
N ALA A 348 -11.50 -1.67 16.10
CA ALA A 348 -11.99 -0.42 15.53
C ALA A 348 -13.34 0.01 16.16
N ALA A 349 -14.28 -0.92 16.29
CA ALA A 349 -15.60 -0.69 16.88
C ALA A 349 -15.55 -0.38 18.39
N PHE A 350 -14.53 -0.86 19.11
CA PHE A 350 -14.37 -0.56 20.54
C PHE A 350 -14.22 0.93 20.82
N GLY A 351 -13.67 1.69 19.88
CA GLY A 351 -13.62 3.15 19.96
C GLY A 351 -14.98 3.84 19.77
N LEU A 352 -15.91 3.24 19.02
CA LEU A 352 -17.24 3.81 18.75
C LEU A 352 -18.24 3.59 19.88
N LEU A 353 -18.02 2.57 20.70
CA LEU A 353 -18.89 2.27 21.84
C LEU A 353 -18.98 3.50 22.75
N PRO A 354 -20.20 3.89 23.19
CA PRO A 354 -20.37 4.83 24.28
C PRO A 354 -19.48 4.46 25.49
N LEU A 355 -19.10 5.44 26.30
CA LEU A 355 -18.43 5.14 27.57
C LEU A 355 -19.41 4.41 28.50
N ALA A 356 -18.92 3.41 29.24
CA ALA A 356 -19.70 2.77 30.27
C ALA A 356 -19.86 3.71 31.49
N ASP A 357 -20.81 3.39 32.37
CA ASP A 357 -21.00 4.15 33.60
C ASP A 357 -19.71 4.17 34.44
N GLY A 358 -19.22 5.38 34.74
CA GLY A 358 -17.98 5.59 35.49
C GLY A 358 -16.67 5.41 34.70
N GLU A 359 -16.72 5.04 33.41
CA GLU A 359 -15.55 4.95 32.55
C GLU A 359 -15.17 6.32 31.97
N THR A 360 -13.90 6.71 32.08
CA THR A 360 -13.40 7.93 31.43
C THR A 360 -12.82 7.65 30.05
N ALA A 361 -12.75 8.68 29.21
CA ALA A 361 -12.08 8.57 27.91
C ALA A 361 -10.60 8.19 28.03
N LEU A 362 -9.94 8.59 29.12
CA LEU A 362 -8.57 8.20 29.41
C LEU A 362 -8.46 6.70 29.70
N ASP A 363 -9.43 6.11 30.42
CA ASP A 363 -9.46 4.67 30.69
C ASP A 363 -9.57 3.87 29.39
N ARG A 364 -10.49 4.28 28.50
CA ARG A 364 -10.64 3.65 27.18
C ARG A 364 -9.40 3.84 26.30
N TYR A 365 -8.77 5.01 26.34
CA TYR A 365 -7.50 5.27 25.64
C TYR A 365 -6.38 4.35 26.15
N LEU A 366 -6.22 4.21 27.47
CA LEU A 366 -5.23 3.31 28.07
C LEU A 366 -5.49 1.85 27.72
N ALA A 367 -6.76 1.42 27.67
CA ALA A 367 -7.13 0.10 27.19
C ALA A 367 -6.71 -0.12 25.73
N LEU A 368 -6.92 0.86 24.84
CA LEU A 368 -6.46 0.82 23.45
C LEU A 368 -4.93 0.80 23.33
N GLN A 369 -4.21 1.53 24.19
CA GLN A 369 -2.74 1.45 24.27
C GLN A 369 -2.27 0.06 24.71
N ALA A 370 -2.97 -0.59 25.65
CA ALA A 370 -2.70 -1.98 26.02
C ALA A 370 -2.97 -2.94 24.85
N VAL A 371 -4.01 -2.67 24.03
CA VAL A 371 -4.23 -3.42 22.79
C VAL A 371 -3.03 -3.25 21.85
N ALA A 372 -2.58 -2.02 21.60
CA ALA A 372 -1.45 -1.70 20.71
C ALA A 372 -0.18 -2.48 21.05
N LYS A 373 0.11 -2.65 22.36
CA LYS A 373 1.29 -3.39 22.85
C LYS A 373 1.29 -4.88 22.48
N ARG A 374 0.14 -5.46 22.10
CA ARG A 374 0.05 -6.86 21.63
C ARG A 374 0.48 -7.01 20.16
N GLY A 375 0.43 -5.93 19.38
CA GLY A 375 0.70 -5.93 17.94
C GLY A 375 2.08 -6.47 17.53
N PRO A 376 3.19 -6.12 18.21
CA PRO A 376 4.52 -6.63 17.86
C PRO A 376 4.66 -8.16 17.89
N GLY A 377 3.88 -8.86 18.71
CA GLY A 377 3.87 -10.33 18.78
C GLY A 377 3.10 -11.01 17.63
N LEU A 378 2.44 -10.24 16.75
CA LEU A 378 1.71 -10.74 15.60
C LEU A 378 2.63 -10.86 14.38
N GLY A 379 2.27 -11.74 13.44
CA GLY A 379 2.99 -11.90 12.19
C GLY A 379 3.06 -10.61 11.37
N PRO A 380 4.05 -10.46 10.45
CA PRO A 380 4.35 -9.20 9.76
C PRO A 380 3.12 -8.50 9.14
N ASN A 381 2.29 -9.24 8.39
CA ASN A 381 1.09 -8.66 7.76
C ASN A 381 0.03 -8.25 8.80
N ARG A 382 -0.15 -9.04 9.86
CA ARG A 382 -1.17 -8.78 10.89
C ARG A 382 -0.78 -7.65 11.84
N ARG A 383 0.51 -7.39 12.04
CA ARG A 383 1.02 -6.27 12.86
C ARG A 383 0.54 -4.91 12.34
N HIS A 384 0.59 -4.71 11.02
CA HIS A 384 0.21 -3.44 10.39
C HIS A 384 -1.29 -3.19 10.48
N SER A 385 -2.11 -4.16 10.04
CA SER A 385 -3.58 -4.04 10.12
C SER A 385 -4.07 -3.88 11.56
N HIS A 386 -3.39 -4.52 12.52
CA HIS A 386 -3.66 -4.34 13.95
C HIS A 386 -3.37 -2.91 14.43
N ALA A 387 -2.22 -2.34 14.07
CA ALA A 387 -1.89 -0.95 14.38
C ALA A 387 -2.88 0.04 13.73
N ALA A 388 -3.30 -0.22 12.48
CA ALA A 388 -4.32 0.57 11.80
C ALA A 388 -5.67 0.52 12.53
N ALA A 389 -6.11 -0.67 12.97
CA ALA A 389 -7.34 -0.85 13.74
C ALA A 389 -7.31 -0.05 15.06
N VAL A 390 -6.19 -0.06 15.78
CA VAL A 390 -6.03 0.73 17.01
C VAL A 390 -6.12 2.23 16.73
N ARG A 391 -5.46 2.72 15.67
CA ARG A 391 -5.52 4.12 15.26
C ARG A 391 -6.95 4.56 14.95
N VAL A 392 -7.71 3.73 14.23
CA VAL A 392 -9.14 3.99 13.97
C VAL A 392 -9.95 3.99 15.26
N ALA A 393 -9.69 3.05 16.16
CA ALA A 393 -10.37 3.02 17.45
C ALA A 393 -10.12 4.28 18.29
N ILE A 394 -8.91 4.82 18.27
CA ILE A 394 -8.58 6.08 18.95
C ILE A 394 -9.30 7.26 18.28
N ALA A 395 -9.36 7.31 16.94
CA ALA A 395 -10.10 8.33 16.22
C ALA A 395 -11.61 8.28 16.52
N HIS A 396 -12.20 7.08 16.59
CA HIS A 396 -13.59 6.91 17.02
C HIS A 396 -13.82 7.35 18.46
N LEU A 397 -12.89 7.02 19.37
CA LEU A 397 -12.98 7.45 20.76
C LEU A 397 -12.96 8.98 20.89
N ALA A 398 -12.15 9.66 20.08
CA ALA A 398 -12.15 11.12 20.01
C ALA A 398 -13.53 11.66 19.59
N GLN A 399 -14.19 11.03 18.60
CA GLN A 399 -15.56 11.40 18.21
C GLN A 399 -16.59 11.16 19.33
N VAL A 400 -16.43 10.10 20.13
CA VAL A 400 -17.32 9.82 21.29
C VAL A 400 -17.29 10.97 22.31
N VAL A 401 -16.14 11.64 22.47
CA VAL A 401 -15.97 12.78 23.37
C VAL A 401 -16.05 14.14 22.69
N GLY A 402 -16.35 14.19 21.39
CA GLY A 402 -16.45 15.44 20.62
C GLY A 402 -15.12 16.18 20.42
N ALA A 403 -14.00 15.44 20.35
CA ALA A 403 -12.66 16.00 20.18
C ALA A 403 -12.05 15.65 18.81
N ASP A 404 -11.11 16.48 18.35
CA ASP A 404 -10.23 16.13 17.24
C ASP A 404 -9.30 14.95 17.65
N PRO A 405 -9.11 13.92 16.81
CA PRO A 405 -8.30 12.75 17.14
C PRO A 405 -6.88 13.07 17.60
N ALA A 406 -6.18 13.97 16.90
CA ALA A 406 -4.80 14.28 17.24
C ALA A 406 -4.73 15.04 18.57
N ARG A 407 -5.61 16.03 18.77
CA ARG A 407 -5.68 16.79 20.03
C ARG A 407 -6.07 15.89 21.21
N PHE A 408 -7.04 15.01 21.02
CA PHE A 408 -7.47 14.06 22.04
C PHE A 408 -6.31 13.17 22.51
N GLU A 409 -5.50 12.65 21.58
CA GLU A 409 -4.31 11.88 21.94
C GLU A 409 -3.33 12.70 22.77
N TRP A 410 -3.08 13.97 22.41
CA TRP A 410 -2.18 14.85 23.17
C TRP A 410 -2.70 15.12 24.58
N GLU A 411 -3.99 15.36 24.74
CA GLU A 411 -4.62 15.57 26.04
C GLU A 411 -4.56 14.32 26.92
N CYS A 412 -4.76 13.13 26.33
CA CYS A 412 -4.58 11.87 27.05
C CYS A 412 -3.12 11.70 27.52
N GLU A 413 -2.15 11.92 26.64
CA GLU A 413 -0.73 11.87 26.98
C GLU A 413 -0.35 12.93 28.04
N ALA A 414 -1.00 14.09 28.03
CA ALA A 414 -0.86 15.12 29.04
C ALA A 414 -1.33 14.68 30.42
N ARG A 415 -2.51 14.06 30.47
CA ARG A 415 -3.06 13.53 31.72
C ARG A 415 -2.21 12.40 32.27
N ILE A 416 -1.64 11.55 31.41
CA ILE A 416 -0.68 10.51 31.81
C ILE A 416 0.58 11.14 32.43
N ALA A 417 1.11 12.22 31.84
CA ALA A 417 2.32 12.88 32.35
C ALA A 417 2.10 13.65 33.66
N THR A 418 0.93 14.28 33.85
CA THR A 418 0.66 15.18 34.99
C THR A 418 0.66 14.45 36.36
N GLY A 419 0.50 13.13 36.38
CA GLY A 419 0.57 12.31 37.60
C GLY A 419 1.89 11.57 37.82
N MET A 420 2.87 11.74 36.93
CA MET A 420 4.08 10.91 36.94
C MET A 420 5.19 11.51 37.79
N ARG A 421 5.64 10.76 38.81
CA ARG A 421 6.84 11.12 39.57
C ARG A 421 8.05 10.95 38.68
N THR A 422 8.82 12.01 38.47
CA THR A 422 10.07 11.99 37.68
C THR A 422 11.33 12.11 38.54
N GLY A 423 11.21 12.31 39.85
CA GLY A 423 12.34 12.49 40.75
C GLY A 423 12.21 11.72 42.06
N TRP A 424 13.32 11.14 42.52
CA TRP A 424 13.40 10.37 43.77
C TRP A 424 14.64 10.77 44.57
N ASP A 425 14.49 10.83 45.89
CA ASP A 425 15.59 11.08 46.82
C ASP A 425 16.00 9.77 47.48
N VAL A 426 17.25 9.37 47.28
CA VAL A 426 17.89 8.19 47.88
C VAL A 426 19.18 8.66 48.54
N PRO A 427 19.13 9.28 49.74
CA PRO A 427 20.28 9.99 50.31
C PRO A 427 21.56 9.15 50.32
N PRO A 428 22.72 9.71 49.90
CA PRO A 428 22.98 11.10 49.52
C PRO A 428 22.71 11.43 48.04
N TYR A 429 21.97 10.60 47.32
CA TYR A 429 21.71 10.70 45.88
C TYR A 429 20.32 11.24 45.56
N ARG A 430 20.19 11.87 44.40
CA ARG A 430 18.90 12.23 43.79
C ARG A 430 18.84 11.70 42.36
N LEU A 431 17.77 11.00 42.06
CA LEU A 431 17.48 10.42 40.75
C LEU A 431 16.49 11.32 40.02
N VAL A 432 16.70 11.51 38.72
CA VAL A 432 15.74 12.13 37.81
C VAL A 432 15.57 11.24 36.59
N ALA A 433 14.34 10.78 36.34
CA ALA A 433 13.98 10.00 35.17
C ALA A 433 13.59 10.92 34.00
N SER A 434 14.04 10.53 32.81
CA SER A 434 13.75 11.17 31.53
C SER A 434 13.61 10.09 30.45
N ALA A 435 13.25 10.47 29.22
CA ALA A 435 13.26 9.54 28.09
C ALA A 435 14.67 8.97 27.79
N ASP A 436 15.73 9.74 28.08
CA ASP A 436 17.10 9.30 27.85
C ASP A 436 17.59 8.30 28.90
N GLY A 437 17.03 8.35 30.11
CA GLY A 437 17.35 7.43 31.19
C GLY A 437 17.23 8.06 32.56
N ILE A 438 17.93 7.47 33.53
CA ILE A 438 17.99 7.93 34.92
C ILE A 438 19.28 8.71 35.13
N ALA A 439 19.17 10.02 35.33
CA ALA A 439 20.28 10.85 35.78
C ALA A 439 20.39 10.74 37.30
N VAL A 440 21.62 10.54 37.81
CA VAL A 440 21.90 10.47 39.26
C VAL A 440 22.83 11.59 39.64
N THR A 441 22.42 12.37 40.65
CA THR A 441 23.24 13.44 41.23
C THR A 441 23.57 13.14 42.69
N LYS A 442 24.74 13.59 43.14
CA LYS A 442 25.18 13.57 44.55
C LYS A 442 25.72 14.95 44.91
N ALA A 443 25.16 15.58 45.93
CA ALA A 443 25.54 16.96 46.34
C ALA A 443 25.61 17.95 45.14
N GLY A 444 24.63 17.88 44.24
CA GLY A 444 24.53 18.75 43.06
C GLY A 444 25.40 18.36 41.85
N LYS A 445 26.29 17.35 41.96
CA LYS A 445 27.12 16.88 40.84
C LYS A 445 26.54 15.63 40.18
N ALA A 446 26.43 15.64 38.85
CA ALA A 446 26.00 14.48 38.07
C ALA A 446 27.07 13.37 38.06
N LEU A 447 26.64 12.12 38.21
CA LEU A 447 27.51 10.95 38.18
C LEU A 447 27.48 10.28 36.81
N ARG A 448 28.63 9.73 36.37
CA ARG A 448 28.73 8.98 35.10
C ARG A 448 28.02 7.63 35.12
N SER A 449 27.83 7.04 36.30
CA SER A 449 27.19 5.74 36.46
C SER A 449 26.29 5.72 37.69
N VAL A 450 25.24 4.90 37.62
CA VAL A 450 24.33 4.68 38.75
C VAL A 450 25.07 3.91 39.86
N PRO A 451 25.16 4.43 41.10
CA PRO A 451 25.81 3.73 42.20
C PRO A 451 25.11 2.42 42.58
N ALA A 452 25.85 1.43 43.09
CA ALA A 452 25.28 0.14 43.52
C ALA A 452 24.21 0.29 44.62
N ALA A 453 24.39 1.25 45.54
CA ALA A 453 23.41 1.58 46.58
C ALA A 453 22.07 2.03 45.98
N VAL A 454 22.11 2.86 44.93
CA VAL A 454 20.91 3.32 44.21
C VAL A 454 20.25 2.17 43.47
N ARG A 455 21.01 1.30 42.78
CA ARG A 455 20.43 0.17 42.02
C ARG A 455 19.63 -0.82 42.88
N LYS A 456 19.97 -0.94 44.17
CA LYS A 456 19.30 -1.84 45.12
C LYS A 456 18.07 -1.21 45.79
N ASP A 457 17.90 0.11 45.67
CA ASP A 457 16.78 0.83 46.26
C ASP A 457 15.49 0.63 45.42
N PRO A 458 14.32 0.42 46.05
CA PRO A 458 13.04 0.29 45.33
C PRO A 458 12.73 1.46 44.38
N SER A 459 13.19 2.68 44.72
CA SER A 459 13.01 3.89 43.91
C SER A 459 13.67 3.77 42.54
N TYR A 460 14.74 2.98 42.41
CA TYR A 460 15.39 2.77 41.11
C TYR A 460 14.53 1.93 40.16
N ALA A 461 13.80 0.94 40.67
CA ALA A 461 12.87 0.16 39.87
C ALA A 461 11.66 1.01 39.42
N GLU A 462 11.17 1.89 40.30
CA GLU A 462 10.12 2.85 39.96
C GLU A 462 10.58 3.88 38.91
N ALA A 463 11.79 4.41 39.08
CA ALA A 463 12.41 5.30 38.11
C ALA A 463 12.58 4.62 36.75
N ARG A 464 12.98 3.35 36.72
CA ARG A 464 13.12 2.59 35.48
C ARG A 464 11.78 2.40 34.75
N ARG A 465 10.71 2.06 35.49
CA ARG A 465 9.36 1.99 34.91
C ARG A 465 8.94 3.35 34.32
N THR A 466 9.24 4.43 35.03
CA THR A 466 8.97 5.81 34.55
C THR A 466 9.73 6.13 33.26
N VAL A 467 11.01 5.75 33.18
CA VAL A 467 11.82 5.89 31.96
C VAL A 467 11.17 5.15 30.78
N ASP A 468 10.70 3.92 30.98
CA ASP A 468 10.07 3.14 29.92
C ASP A 468 8.78 3.83 29.41
N VAL A 469 7.96 4.39 30.31
CA VAL A 469 6.77 5.16 29.91
C VAL A 469 7.16 6.43 29.15
N LEU A 470 8.13 7.21 29.65
CA LEU A 470 8.60 8.43 29.00
C LEU A 470 9.24 8.17 27.63
N ARG A 471 9.93 7.04 27.45
CA ARG A 471 10.48 6.60 26.16
C ARG A 471 9.38 6.29 25.16
N ASP A 472 8.38 5.52 25.60
CA ASP A 472 7.24 5.16 24.78
C ASP A 472 6.43 6.41 24.36
N GLN A 473 6.19 7.32 25.31
CA GLN A 473 5.54 8.61 25.06
C GLN A 473 6.35 9.47 24.08
N SER A 474 7.66 9.58 24.27
CA SER A 474 8.55 10.33 23.37
C SER A 474 8.53 9.77 21.95
N ARG A 475 8.58 8.44 21.81
CA ARG A 475 8.50 7.78 20.51
C ARG A 475 7.18 8.07 19.81
N ARG A 476 6.05 7.92 20.52
CA ARG A 476 4.72 8.21 19.95
C ARG A 476 4.63 9.67 19.52
N MET A 477 4.98 10.60 20.40
CA MET A 477 4.90 12.03 20.11
C MET A 477 5.81 12.47 18.95
N ARG A 478 7.01 11.90 18.85
CA ARG A 478 7.88 12.15 17.68
C ARG A 478 7.20 11.73 16.37
N VAL A 479 6.60 10.53 16.34
CA VAL A 479 6.02 9.95 15.11
C VAL A 479 4.63 10.51 14.77
N SER A 480 3.74 10.70 15.75
CA SER A 480 2.35 11.08 15.49
C SER A 480 2.14 12.59 15.44
N LEU A 481 2.90 13.35 16.23
CA LEU A 481 2.78 14.79 16.37
C LEU A 481 3.88 15.53 15.61
N ILE A 482 5.14 15.32 15.97
CA ILE A 482 6.25 16.13 15.46
C ILE A 482 6.47 15.91 13.97
N GLU A 483 6.54 14.65 13.52
CA GLU A 483 6.66 14.32 12.09
C GLU A 483 5.49 14.91 11.29
N ARG A 484 4.26 14.83 11.81
CA ARG A 484 3.08 15.39 11.16
C ARG A 484 3.13 16.91 11.06
N LEU A 485 3.49 17.61 12.13
CA LEU A 485 3.62 19.07 12.12
C LEU A 485 4.63 19.51 11.05
N VAL A 486 5.80 18.85 11.00
CA VAL A 486 6.81 19.18 9.99
C VAL A 486 6.33 18.83 8.58
N ALA A 487 5.82 17.62 8.36
CA ALA A 487 5.40 17.14 7.04
C ALA A 487 4.23 17.93 6.43
N THR A 488 3.39 18.54 7.26
CA THR A 488 2.19 19.29 6.80
C THR A 488 2.33 20.81 6.90
N GLY A 489 3.42 21.31 7.49
CA GLY A 489 3.50 22.73 7.87
C GLY A 489 2.43 23.11 8.89
N GLY A 490 2.18 22.24 9.88
CA GLY A 490 1.09 22.39 10.85
C GLY A 490 1.32 23.57 11.80
N THR A 491 0.23 24.24 12.20
CA THR A 491 0.24 25.39 13.10
C THR A 491 -0.27 25.01 14.49
N LEU A 492 0.49 25.41 15.52
CA LEU A 492 0.08 25.33 16.91
C LEU A 492 -0.45 26.68 17.37
N THR A 493 -1.62 26.67 18.01
CA THR A 493 -2.14 27.82 18.76
C THR A 493 -1.33 28.04 20.04
N PRO A 494 -1.37 29.24 20.65
CA PRO A 494 -0.70 29.50 21.93
C PRO A 494 -1.14 28.53 23.04
N GLY A 495 -2.42 28.16 23.06
CA GLY A 495 -2.96 27.19 24.02
C GLY A 495 -2.39 25.78 23.84
N GLU A 496 -2.28 25.31 22.60
CA GLU A 496 -1.67 24.02 22.28
C GLU A 496 -0.18 24.01 22.60
N TRP A 497 0.54 25.09 22.27
CA TRP A 497 1.95 25.24 22.64
C TRP A 497 2.14 25.15 24.17
N ALA A 498 1.32 25.87 24.94
CA ALA A 498 1.36 25.86 26.39
C ALA A 498 1.04 24.48 26.98
N LEU A 499 0.08 23.75 26.39
CA LEU A 499 -0.27 22.39 26.78
C LEU A 499 0.91 21.43 26.51
N LEU A 500 1.44 21.43 25.28
CA LEU A 500 2.53 20.54 24.89
C LEU A 500 3.81 20.85 25.66
N SER A 501 4.10 22.12 25.95
CA SER A 501 5.27 22.52 26.74
C SER A 501 5.24 22.02 28.18
N ARG A 502 4.09 21.57 28.70
CA ARG A 502 3.98 20.90 30.01
C ARG A 502 4.34 19.42 29.95
N LEU A 503 4.41 18.83 28.75
CA LEU A 503 4.75 17.42 28.55
C LEU A 503 6.26 17.28 28.51
N PRO A 504 6.90 16.50 29.41
CA PRO A 504 8.35 16.35 29.42
C PRO A 504 8.93 15.94 28.05
N SER A 505 8.25 15.02 27.37
CA SER A 505 8.65 14.54 26.04
C SER A 505 8.50 15.58 24.93
N ALA A 506 7.45 16.42 24.94
CA ALA A 506 7.28 17.43 23.89
C ALA A 506 8.13 18.66 24.17
N ALA A 507 8.22 19.08 25.44
CA ALA A 507 9.08 20.19 25.88
C ALA A 507 10.55 19.96 25.52
N ALA A 508 11.01 18.70 25.47
CA ALA A 508 12.35 18.35 25.02
C ALA A 508 12.54 18.44 23.48
N MET A 509 11.45 18.38 22.70
CA MET A 509 11.49 18.31 21.23
C MET A 509 11.14 19.63 20.55
N LEU A 510 10.11 20.34 21.03
CA LEU A 510 9.58 21.56 20.40
C LEU A 510 10.63 22.67 20.22
N PRO A 511 11.53 22.95 21.19
CA PRO A 511 12.56 23.97 21.01
C PRO A 511 13.62 23.62 19.96
N GLY A 512 13.75 22.34 19.58
CA GLY A 512 14.68 21.87 18.55
C GLY A 512 14.15 22.02 17.11
N LEU A 513 12.91 22.49 16.94
CA LEU A 513 12.28 22.72 15.65
C LEU A 513 12.37 24.19 15.25
N LEU A 514 12.42 24.43 13.94
CA LEU A 514 12.19 25.75 13.37
C LEU A 514 10.71 26.05 13.23
N TRP A 515 10.35 27.25 13.63
CA TRP A 515 8.98 27.74 13.64
C TRP A 515 8.89 29.05 12.87
N ARG A 516 7.72 29.31 12.30
CA ARG A 516 7.30 30.58 11.74
C ARG A 516 6.23 31.17 12.65
N ASP A 517 6.41 32.40 13.09
CA ASP A 517 5.37 33.10 13.87
C ASP A 517 4.40 33.89 12.98
N ALA A 518 3.42 34.53 13.60
CA ALA A 518 2.41 35.34 12.91
C ALA A 518 2.97 36.53 12.12
N SER A 519 4.19 37.00 12.42
CA SER A 519 4.86 38.07 11.67
C SER A 519 5.56 37.56 10.40
N GLY A 520 5.63 36.24 10.22
CA GLY A 520 6.41 35.58 9.17
C GLY A 520 7.88 35.37 9.53
N ALA A 521 8.30 35.78 10.74
CA ALA A 521 9.67 35.53 11.20
C ALA A 521 9.87 34.02 11.40
N VAL A 522 10.99 33.51 10.88
CA VAL A 522 11.38 32.11 11.03
C VAL A 522 12.56 32.04 11.97
N GLY A 523 12.48 31.18 12.99
CA GLY A 523 13.54 30.98 13.96
C GLY A 523 13.27 29.84 14.93
N LEU A 524 14.19 29.68 15.88
CA LEU A 524 14.05 28.78 17.03
C LEU A 524 13.43 29.55 18.19
N VAL A 525 12.70 28.90 19.09
CA VAL A 525 12.26 29.57 20.34
C VAL A 525 13.50 29.90 21.20
N PRO A 526 13.64 31.13 21.75
CA PRO A 526 12.66 32.22 21.82
C PRO A 526 12.84 33.34 20.76
N GLN A 527 13.56 33.11 19.65
CA GLN A 527 13.67 34.07 18.55
C GLN A 527 12.33 34.37 17.89
N VAL A 528 11.38 33.44 18.02
CA VAL A 528 9.98 33.57 17.64
C VAL A 528 9.11 33.48 18.89
N ASP A 529 8.00 34.21 18.89
CA ASP A 529 7.16 34.38 20.08
C ASP A 529 6.07 33.29 20.18
N PRO A 530 6.12 32.40 21.19
CA PRO A 530 5.09 31.38 21.41
C PRO A 530 3.77 31.95 21.96
N ALA A 531 3.67 33.25 22.26
CA ALA A 531 2.41 33.89 22.59
C ALA A 531 1.48 34.04 21.37
N GLY A 532 2.03 33.97 20.15
CA GLY A 532 1.29 33.89 18.89
C GLY A 532 1.22 32.46 18.34
N PRO A 533 0.43 32.23 17.26
CA PRO A 533 0.44 30.95 16.57
C PRO A 533 1.82 30.67 15.96
N LEU A 534 2.27 29.42 16.08
CA LEU A 534 3.56 28.96 15.56
C LEU A 534 3.35 27.83 14.54
N THR A 535 3.79 28.06 13.31
CA THR A 535 3.77 27.08 12.22
C THR A 535 5.11 26.35 12.15
N ALA A 536 5.11 25.02 12.18
CA ALA A 536 6.32 24.24 11.97
C ALA A 536 6.80 24.46 10.53
N VAL A 537 8.04 24.93 10.34
CA VAL A 537 8.52 25.30 9.01
C VAL A 537 8.84 24.06 8.19
N HIS A 538 8.23 23.95 7.00
CA HIS A 538 8.61 22.94 6.03
C HIS A 538 9.86 23.40 5.24
N PRO A 539 10.83 22.51 4.94
CA PRO A 539 12.03 22.87 4.16
C PRO A 539 11.75 23.40 2.75
N ALA A 540 10.60 23.06 2.16
CA ALA A 540 10.21 23.59 0.84
C ALA A 540 10.03 25.12 0.89
N ASP A 541 9.46 25.63 1.98
CA ASP A 541 9.32 27.08 2.19
C ASP A 541 10.70 27.74 2.36
N LEU A 542 11.60 27.11 3.12
CA LEU A 542 12.97 27.62 3.28
C LEU A 542 13.74 27.64 1.97
N LEU A 543 13.49 26.67 1.08
CA LEU A 543 14.08 26.64 -0.26
C LEU A 543 13.54 27.77 -1.12
N ALA A 544 12.22 27.97 -1.12
CA ALA A 544 11.58 29.08 -1.84
C ALA A 544 12.07 30.45 -1.36
N ASP A 545 12.29 30.61 -0.06
CA ASP A 545 12.80 31.84 0.56
C ASP A 545 14.33 32.00 0.41
N GLY A 546 15.05 31.01 -0.14
CA GLY A 546 16.52 31.03 -0.24
C GLY A 546 17.26 30.92 1.12
N ARG A 547 16.57 30.46 2.17
CA ARG A 547 17.07 30.40 3.56
C ARG A 547 17.47 29.01 4.04
N LEU A 548 17.22 27.98 3.22
CA LEU A 548 17.47 26.57 3.60
C LEU A 548 18.92 26.31 4.00
N SER A 549 19.88 26.69 3.15
CA SER A 549 21.30 26.45 3.42
C SER A 549 21.81 27.18 4.67
N HIS A 550 21.32 28.39 4.92
CA HIS A 550 21.63 29.13 6.15
C HIS A 550 21.20 28.34 7.39
N TRP A 551 19.97 27.83 7.42
CA TRP A 551 19.46 27.10 8.58
C TRP A 551 20.09 25.72 8.75
N GLN A 552 20.44 25.04 7.67
CA GLN A 552 21.22 23.80 7.70
C GLN A 552 22.58 24.01 8.38
N GLN A 553 23.31 25.07 8.00
CA GLN A 553 24.58 25.43 8.62
C GLN A 553 24.41 25.85 10.08
N GLU A 554 23.40 26.66 10.38
CA GLU A 554 23.19 27.21 11.72
C GLU A 554 22.84 26.13 12.75
N LEU A 555 22.01 25.15 12.38
CA LEU A 555 21.66 24.02 13.26
C LEU A 555 22.88 23.13 13.56
N VAL A 556 23.72 22.87 12.54
CA VAL A 556 24.96 22.11 12.73
C VAL A 556 25.96 22.90 13.58
N ARG A 557 26.15 24.19 13.32
CA ARG A 557 27.05 25.07 14.08
C ARG A 557 26.68 25.15 15.55
N ARG A 558 25.38 25.21 15.87
CA ARG A 558 24.87 25.20 17.25
C ARG A 558 24.84 23.82 17.90
N ARG A 559 25.18 22.75 17.16
CA ARG A 559 25.03 21.35 17.57
C ARG A 559 23.61 21.03 18.08
N LEU A 560 22.60 21.57 17.41
CA LEU A 560 21.20 21.32 17.73
C LEU A 560 20.69 20.08 17.01
N ARG A 561 20.14 19.13 17.77
CA ARG A 561 19.56 17.90 17.25
C ARG A 561 18.05 18.05 17.12
N GLN A 562 17.55 18.03 15.88
CA GLN A 562 16.13 18.08 15.61
C GLN A 562 15.46 16.73 15.96
N PRO A 563 14.23 16.74 16.51
CA PRO A 563 13.52 15.51 16.85
C PRO A 563 13.18 14.64 15.62
N VAL A 564 13.05 15.24 14.45
CA VAL A 564 12.86 14.58 13.14
C VAL A 564 13.70 15.33 12.09
N LYS A 565 13.98 14.74 10.93
CA LYS A 565 14.53 15.51 9.80
C LYS A 565 13.57 16.66 9.44
N GLN A 566 13.97 17.91 9.67
CA GLN A 566 13.24 19.10 9.23
C GLN A 566 14.03 19.89 8.18
N VAL A 567 15.21 20.45 8.50
CA VAL A 567 15.98 21.22 7.49
C VAL A 567 16.80 20.34 6.54
N PHE A 568 17.02 19.08 6.92
CA PHE A 568 17.68 18.04 6.10
C PHE A 568 16.68 17.03 5.55
N ARG A 569 15.39 17.38 5.54
CA ARG A 569 14.35 16.54 4.97
C ARG A 569 14.38 16.64 3.45
N GLU A 570 14.25 15.49 2.81
CA GLU A 570 14.38 15.34 1.37
C GLU A 570 13.27 16.10 0.64
N LEU A 571 13.63 16.88 -0.39
CA LEU A 571 12.73 17.77 -1.12
C LEU A 571 12.54 17.31 -2.57
N TYR A 572 11.30 17.35 -3.05
CA TYR A 572 10.95 16.97 -4.42
C TYR A 572 10.27 18.17 -5.08
N PRO A 573 11.03 19.14 -5.60
CA PRO A 573 10.46 20.23 -6.38
C PRO A 573 9.84 19.69 -7.69
N LEU A 574 8.85 20.41 -8.20
CA LEU A 574 8.25 20.11 -9.50
C LEU A 574 9.25 20.39 -10.62
N THR A 575 9.55 19.37 -11.42
CA THR A 575 10.52 19.43 -12.51
C THR A 575 9.90 19.99 -13.79
N PRO A 576 10.71 20.48 -14.75
CA PRO A 576 10.19 20.92 -16.06
C PRO A 576 9.40 19.84 -16.79
N ALA A 577 9.88 18.59 -16.80
CA ALA A 577 9.19 17.46 -17.43
C ALA A 577 7.81 17.19 -16.81
N GLU A 578 7.65 17.40 -15.50
CA GLU A 578 6.37 17.25 -14.81
C GLU A 578 5.41 18.42 -15.05
N ARG A 579 5.92 19.61 -15.41
CA ARG A 579 5.08 20.71 -15.88
C ARG A 579 4.54 20.42 -17.28
N GLU A 580 5.37 19.82 -18.13
CA GLU A 580 4.98 19.41 -19.49
C GLU A 580 3.97 18.24 -19.48
N SER A 581 4.11 17.28 -18.56
CA SER A 581 3.19 16.14 -18.44
C SER A 581 1.80 16.50 -17.90
N GLY A 582 1.63 17.69 -17.33
CA GLY A 582 0.35 18.22 -16.87
C GLY A 582 -0.13 17.60 -15.55
N THR A 583 -0.77 16.43 -15.60
CA THR A 583 -1.56 15.87 -14.47
C THR A 583 -0.93 14.65 -13.80
N ALA A 584 0.18 14.13 -14.33
CA ALA A 584 0.81 12.91 -13.85
C ALA A 584 2.33 13.04 -13.75
N SER A 585 2.91 12.58 -12.64
CA SER A 585 4.37 12.46 -12.50
C SER A 585 4.80 11.05 -12.83
N HIS A 586 5.75 10.93 -13.75
CA HIS A 586 6.38 9.67 -14.16
C HIS A 586 7.74 9.45 -13.49
N ARG A 587 8.07 10.20 -12.44
CA ARG A 587 9.42 10.21 -11.84
C ARG A 587 9.91 8.83 -11.40
N PHE A 588 8.98 7.97 -10.98
CA PHE A 588 9.27 6.61 -10.52
C PHE A 588 8.78 5.53 -11.50
N ALA A 589 8.38 5.90 -12.72
CA ALA A 589 7.90 4.98 -13.73
C ALA A 589 8.94 3.91 -14.07
N GLY A 590 8.52 2.64 -14.16
CA GLY A 590 9.36 1.51 -14.52
C GLY A 590 10.18 0.91 -13.36
N HIS A 591 10.16 1.50 -12.17
CA HIS A 591 10.78 0.88 -11.00
C HIS A 591 9.98 -0.36 -10.56
N VAL A 592 10.69 -1.48 -10.42
CA VAL A 592 10.14 -2.74 -9.92
C VAL A 592 10.43 -2.88 -8.42
N VAL A 593 9.39 -3.10 -7.63
CA VAL A 593 9.47 -3.23 -6.17
C VAL A 593 8.83 -4.52 -5.67
N GLN A 594 9.35 -5.06 -4.58
CA GLN A 594 8.78 -6.23 -3.91
C GLN A 594 7.42 -5.87 -3.29
N GLY A 595 6.33 -6.42 -3.85
CA GLY A 595 4.97 -6.00 -3.52
C GLY A 595 4.64 -6.04 -2.02
N ALA A 596 5.11 -7.07 -1.29
CA ALA A 596 4.81 -7.23 0.13
C ALA A 596 5.51 -6.18 1.01
N ARG A 597 6.75 -5.82 0.66
CA ARG A 597 7.50 -4.76 1.36
C ARG A 597 6.94 -3.38 1.03
N ALA A 598 6.62 -3.15 -0.24
CA ALA A 598 6.01 -1.90 -0.68
C ALA A 598 4.66 -1.65 0.01
N ALA A 599 3.79 -2.66 0.10
CA ALA A 599 2.50 -2.56 0.79
C ALA A 599 2.64 -2.14 2.26
N ALA A 600 3.62 -2.73 2.97
CA ALA A 600 3.88 -2.40 4.37
C ALA A 600 4.33 -0.94 4.52
N LEU A 601 5.28 -0.48 3.68
CA LEU A 601 5.80 0.90 3.70
C LEU A 601 4.72 1.93 3.35
N LEU A 602 3.87 1.63 2.36
CA LEU A 602 2.70 2.42 1.97
C LEU A 602 1.73 2.57 3.16
N SER A 603 1.37 1.45 3.78
CA SER A 603 0.42 1.41 4.90
C SER A 603 0.91 2.20 6.12
N GLU A 604 2.20 2.11 6.44
CA GLU A 604 2.84 2.89 7.52
C GLU A 604 2.69 4.40 7.31
N ARG A 605 2.63 4.85 6.05
CA ARG A 605 2.50 6.25 5.63
C ARG A 605 1.06 6.69 5.38
N GLY A 606 0.10 5.83 5.68
CA GLY A 606 -1.32 6.13 5.51
C GLY A 606 -1.82 6.02 4.06
N TRP A 607 -1.07 5.36 3.19
CA TRP A 607 -1.60 4.91 1.90
C TRP A 607 -2.47 3.68 2.09
N ARG A 608 -3.49 3.57 1.24
CA ARG A 608 -4.37 2.42 1.08
C ARG A 608 -3.95 1.70 -0.19
N THR A 609 -3.76 0.40 -0.13
CA THR A 609 -3.43 -0.43 -1.28
C THR A 609 -4.68 -1.09 -1.85
N HIS A 610 -4.73 -1.24 -3.17
CA HIS A 610 -5.85 -1.80 -3.92
C HIS A 610 -5.37 -2.90 -4.88
N GLY A 611 -6.31 -3.68 -5.43
CA GLY A 611 -6.02 -4.77 -6.36
C GLY A 611 -5.71 -4.33 -7.80
N GLU A 612 -5.36 -5.29 -8.65
CA GLU A 612 -4.95 -5.06 -10.04
C GLU A 612 -6.00 -4.35 -10.90
N TYR A 613 -7.29 -4.54 -10.58
CA TYR A 613 -8.42 -3.96 -11.32
C TYR A 613 -8.96 -2.65 -10.73
N ALA A 614 -8.28 -2.07 -9.74
CA ALA A 614 -8.67 -0.77 -9.18
C ALA A 614 -8.16 0.38 -10.07
N ASP A 615 -8.87 1.52 -10.05
CA ASP A 615 -8.50 2.72 -10.82
C ASP A 615 -7.10 3.22 -10.46
N ALA A 616 -6.70 3.08 -9.20
CA ALA A 616 -5.34 3.29 -8.72
C ALA A 616 -4.95 2.15 -7.77
N GLN A 617 -3.69 1.72 -7.80
CA GLN A 617 -3.21 0.60 -6.98
C GLN A 617 -2.88 1.04 -5.56
N ALA A 618 -2.62 2.32 -5.30
CA ALA A 618 -2.65 2.84 -3.94
C ALA A 618 -3.13 4.30 -3.87
N THR A 619 -3.81 4.68 -2.79
CA THR A 619 -4.31 6.05 -2.60
C THR A 619 -4.03 6.59 -1.20
N ARG A 620 -3.80 7.90 -1.06
CA ARG A 620 -3.55 8.57 0.22
C ARG A 620 -4.20 9.95 0.25
N ALA A 621 -4.85 10.29 1.37
CA ALA A 621 -5.33 11.64 1.60
C ALA A 621 -4.17 12.63 1.75
N ALA A 622 -4.24 13.75 1.04
CA ALA A 622 -3.17 14.71 0.87
C ALA A 622 -3.71 16.16 0.90
N GLY A 623 -4.32 16.54 2.02
CA GLY A 623 -5.01 17.83 2.16
C GLY A 623 -6.34 17.82 1.39
N PRO A 624 -6.60 18.78 0.48
CA PRO A 624 -7.81 18.80 -0.34
C PRO A 624 -7.77 17.81 -1.52
N PHE A 625 -6.70 16.99 -1.61
CA PHE A 625 -6.50 16.02 -2.69
C PHE A 625 -6.43 14.58 -2.16
N VAL A 626 -6.65 13.63 -3.06
CA VAL A 626 -6.26 12.23 -2.94
C VAL A 626 -5.09 12.01 -3.89
N ALA A 627 -3.93 11.64 -3.34
CA ALA A 627 -2.79 11.20 -4.14
C ALA A 627 -3.02 9.76 -4.56
N GLU A 628 -2.77 9.45 -5.83
CA GLU A 628 -2.95 8.13 -6.43
C GLU A 628 -1.64 7.63 -6.98
N LEU A 629 -1.26 6.42 -6.60
CA LEU A 629 -0.13 5.68 -7.14
C LEU A 629 -0.66 4.59 -8.06
N HIS A 630 -0.29 4.70 -9.33
CA HIS A 630 -0.64 3.75 -10.39
C HIS A 630 0.51 2.77 -10.59
N ALA A 631 0.20 1.48 -10.64
CA ALA A 631 1.20 0.42 -10.75
C ALA A 631 0.65 -0.82 -11.47
N GLU A 632 1.52 -1.55 -12.15
CA GLU A 632 1.21 -2.88 -12.70
C GLU A 632 1.54 -3.94 -11.65
N LEU A 633 0.55 -4.75 -11.27
CA LEU A 633 0.71 -5.85 -10.30
C LEU A 633 -0.19 -7.03 -10.67
N HIS A 634 0.12 -8.21 -10.16
CA HIS A 634 -0.72 -9.40 -10.32
C HIS A 634 -1.56 -9.67 -9.07
N GLY A 635 -2.88 -9.62 -9.21
CA GLY A 635 -3.86 -9.81 -8.13
C GLY A 635 -3.87 -8.63 -7.16
N TYR A 636 -3.00 -8.63 -6.15
CA TYR A 636 -2.91 -7.61 -5.11
C TYR A 636 -1.47 -7.44 -4.63
N TRP A 637 -1.20 -6.36 -3.89
CA TRP A 637 0.13 -6.09 -3.36
C TRP A 637 0.65 -7.25 -2.49
N GLY A 638 1.82 -7.77 -2.86
CA GLY A 638 2.47 -8.88 -2.15
C GLY A 638 2.28 -10.26 -2.76
N MET A 639 1.47 -10.40 -3.81
CA MET A 639 1.41 -11.63 -4.62
C MET A 639 2.63 -11.80 -5.52
N ALA A 640 3.14 -10.69 -6.05
CA ALA A 640 4.30 -10.64 -6.94
C ALA A 640 5.05 -9.31 -6.77
N ASP A 641 6.11 -9.14 -7.55
CA ASP A 641 6.74 -7.83 -7.74
C ASP A 641 5.76 -6.88 -8.47
N VAL A 642 5.91 -5.58 -8.21
CA VAL A 642 5.03 -4.51 -8.67
C VAL A 642 5.85 -3.51 -9.46
N THR A 643 5.40 -3.13 -10.65
CA THR A 643 6.05 -2.12 -11.49
C THR A 643 5.32 -0.79 -11.37
N LEU A 644 5.99 0.24 -10.86
CA LEU A 644 5.39 1.56 -10.69
C LEU A 644 5.18 2.26 -12.05
N ARG A 645 4.07 3.01 -12.19
CA ARG A 645 3.71 3.70 -13.45
C ARG A 645 3.76 5.20 -13.31
N HIS A 646 2.86 5.79 -12.53
CA HIS A 646 2.80 7.24 -12.36
C HIS A 646 2.06 7.61 -11.07
N ILE A 647 2.19 8.87 -10.67
CA ILE A 647 1.46 9.46 -9.55
C ILE A 647 0.59 10.60 -10.06
N SER A 648 -0.66 10.65 -9.63
CA SER A 648 -1.62 11.71 -9.93
C SER A 648 -2.30 12.21 -8.65
N PHE A 649 -3.02 13.33 -8.76
CA PHE A 649 -3.77 13.92 -7.66
C PHE A 649 -5.20 14.19 -8.11
N GLN A 650 -6.17 13.73 -7.34
CA GLN A 650 -7.60 14.00 -7.58
C GLN A 650 -8.18 14.87 -6.46
N PRO A 651 -9.19 15.72 -6.72
CA PRO A 651 -9.92 16.42 -5.67
C PRO A 651 -10.60 15.44 -4.71
N VAL A 652 -10.63 15.76 -3.42
CA VAL A 652 -11.48 15.03 -2.45
C VAL A 652 -12.95 15.21 -2.85
N GLY A 653 -13.68 14.10 -3.01
CA GLY A 653 -15.05 14.08 -3.52
C GLY A 653 -15.18 13.63 -4.98
N GLY A 654 -14.05 13.37 -5.66
CA GLY A 654 -14.01 12.90 -7.04
C GLY A 654 -13.92 14.03 -8.07
N GLY A 655 -13.42 13.69 -9.26
CA GLY A 655 -13.19 14.65 -10.34
C GLY A 655 -11.98 14.26 -11.18
N PRO A 656 -11.70 14.99 -12.28
CA PRO A 656 -10.51 14.75 -13.08
C PRO A 656 -9.23 15.04 -12.26
N ALA A 657 -8.13 14.40 -12.63
CA ALA A 657 -6.83 14.69 -12.05
C ALA A 657 -6.46 16.17 -12.23
N VAL A 658 -5.91 16.79 -11.18
CA VAL A 658 -5.48 18.19 -11.19
C VAL A 658 -4.09 18.33 -11.81
N ALA A 659 -3.80 19.50 -12.38
CA ALA A 659 -2.47 19.79 -12.88
C ALA A 659 -1.47 19.81 -11.71
N LEU A 660 -0.28 19.23 -11.92
CA LEU A 660 0.74 19.13 -10.87
C LEU A 660 1.24 20.50 -10.39
N GLU A 661 1.10 21.54 -11.23
CA GLU A 661 1.41 22.92 -10.87
C GLU A 661 0.41 23.54 -9.88
N ASP A 662 -0.81 23.02 -9.82
CA ASP A 662 -1.85 23.45 -8.87
C ASP A 662 -1.75 22.68 -7.54
N VAL A 663 -0.91 21.64 -7.47
CA VAL A 663 -0.66 20.88 -6.24
C VAL A 663 0.31 21.66 -5.35
N PRO A 664 -0.03 21.92 -4.06
CA PRO A 664 0.84 22.62 -3.14
C PRO A 664 2.24 21.96 -3.06
N PRO A 665 3.35 22.72 -3.12
CA PRO A 665 4.70 22.15 -3.17
C PRO A 665 5.03 21.22 -2.00
N ILE A 666 4.52 21.51 -0.80
CA ILE A 666 4.67 20.64 0.37
C ILE A 666 3.97 19.30 0.12
N VAL A 667 2.71 19.32 -0.34
CA VAL A 667 1.92 18.11 -0.61
C VAL A 667 2.60 17.24 -1.66
N PHE A 668 3.01 17.85 -2.78
CA PHE A 668 3.75 17.15 -3.83
C PHE A 668 5.04 16.54 -3.27
N SER A 669 5.83 17.31 -2.53
CA SER A 669 7.08 16.84 -1.95
C SER A 669 6.89 15.66 -0.99
N GLU A 670 5.86 15.69 -0.14
CA GLU A 670 5.55 14.60 0.80
C GLU A 670 5.12 13.30 0.12
N VAL A 671 4.31 13.41 -0.93
CA VAL A 671 3.85 12.25 -1.70
C VAL A 671 5.02 11.60 -2.42
N MET A 672 5.88 12.41 -3.06
CA MET A 672 7.05 11.90 -3.76
C MET A 672 8.06 11.28 -2.81
N ARG A 673 8.24 11.84 -1.60
CA ARG A 673 9.10 11.27 -0.56
C ARG A 673 8.63 9.90 -0.07
N ASP A 674 7.32 9.69 0.03
CA ASP A 674 6.77 8.39 0.40
C ASP A 674 7.06 7.34 -0.67
N VAL A 675 6.81 7.67 -1.95
CA VAL A 675 7.07 6.76 -3.08
C VAL A 675 8.57 6.49 -3.22
N ASP A 676 9.40 7.51 -3.04
CA ASP A 676 10.85 7.36 -3.08
C ASP A 676 11.37 6.36 -2.04
N LEU A 677 10.81 6.39 -0.83
CA LEU A 677 11.18 5.41 0.18
C LEU A 677 10.82 3.99 -0.27
N ILE A 678 9.64 3.80 -0.84
CA ILE A 678 9.19 2.49 -1.34
C ILE A 678 10.15 1.99 -2.40
N VAL A 679 10.53 2.84 -3.36
CA VAL A 679 11.54 2.48 -4.36
C VAL A 679 12.87 2.15 -3.69
N SER A 680 13.36 2.97 -2.76
CA SER A 680 14.68 2.77 -2.14
C SER A 680 14.79 1.52 -1.25
N VAL A 681 13.71 1.08 -0.60
CA VAL A 681 13.72 -0.02 0.38
C VAL A 681 13.18 -1.33 -0.22
N ALA A 682 12.21 -1.24 -1.12
CA ALA A 682 11.55 -2.41 -1.69
C ALA A 682 12.10 -2.78 -3.09
N SER A 683 13.00 -2.00 -3.69
CA SER A 683 13.70 -2.44 -4.90
C SER A 683 14.65 -3.60 -4.63
N GLY A 684 14.80 -4.49 -5.61
CA GLY A 684 15.83 -5.54 -5.59
C GLY A 684 17.25 -5.04 -5.86
N THR A 685 17.40 -3.78 -6.30
CA THR A 685 18.67 -3.14 -6.65
C THR A 685 18.93 -1.92 -5.75
N PRO A 686 20.20 -1.62 -5.41
CA PRO A 686 20.54 -0.41 -4.67
C PRO A 686 20.08 0.84 -5.43
N TYR A 687 19.17 1.60 -4.85
CA TYR A 687 18.65 2.85 -5.40
C TYR A 687 18.88 4.00 -4.41
N HIS A 688 19.43 5.10 -4.93
CA HIS A 688 19.62 6.34 -4.16
C HIS A 688 19.06 7.49 -4.99
N SER A 689 17.95 8.05 -4.54
CA SER A 689 17.31 9.15 -5.22
C SER A 689 18.15 10.43 -5.14
N ALA A 690 18.00 11.30 -6.14
CA ALA A 690 18.69 12.59 -6.14
C ALA A 690 18.40 13.41 -4.86
N PRO A 691 17.14 13.51 -4.37
CA PRO A 691 16.85 14.24 -3.12
C PRO A 691 17.52 13.69 -1.87
N VAL A 692 17.66 12.36 -1.74
CA VAL A 692 18.40 11.74 -0.63
C VAL A 692 19.88 12.11 -0.70
N VAL A 693 20.47 12.04 -1.89
CA VAL A 693 21.89 12.41 -2.09
C VAL A 693 22.11 13.89 -1.83
N GLU A 694 21.23 14.76 -2.32
CA GLU A 694 21.29 16.22 -2.13
C GLU A 694 21.18 16.62 -0.64
N SER A 695 20.24 16.00 0.10
CA SER A 695 20.15 16.19 1.55
C SER A 695 21.46 15.80 2.25
N ARG A 696 22.05 14.66 1.86
CA ARG A 696 23.32 14.21 2.44
C ARG A 696 24.49 15.13 2.08
N VAL A 697 24.54 15.64 0.84
CA VAL A 697 25.52 16.65 0.41
C VAL A 697 25.42 17.90 1.27
N ALA A 698 24.22 18.41 1.50
CA ALA A 698 24.00 19.59 2.34
C ALA A 698 24.47 19.36 3.80
N LEU A 699 24.20 18.17 4.35
CA LEU A 699 24.65 17.78 5.68
C LEU A 699 26.17 17.69 5.78
N VAL A 700 26.82 16.96 4.87
CA VAL A 700 28.28 16.81 4.85
C VAL A 700 28.96 18.15 4.67
N ARG A 701 28.45 19.01 3.78
CA ARG A 701 28.97 20.37 3.59
C ARG A 701 28.88 21.20 4.88
N SER A 702 27.75 21.12 5.58
CA SER A 702 27.55 21.84 6.85
C SER A 702 28.47 21.32 7.95
N LEU A 703 28.69 19.99 8.02
CA LEU A 703 29.60 19.37 8.99
C LEU A 703 31.06 19.69 8.70
N VAL A 704 31.50 19.62 7.44
CA VAL A 704 32.85 19.98 7.01
C VAL A 704 33.19 21.42 7.43
N ALA A 705 32.26 22.35 7.18
CA ALA A 705 32.41 23.75 7.60
C ALA A 705 32.46 23.89 9.13
N ALA A 706 31.56 23.22 9.86
CA ALA A 706 31.49 23.34 11.32
C ALA A 706 32.66 22.66 12.07
N LEU A 707 33.25 21.62 11.48
CA LEU A 707 34.41 20.91 12.02
C LEU A 707 35.75 21.52 11.57
N GLY A 708 35.74 22.45 10.62
CA GLY A 708 36.97 23.05 10.07
C GLY A 708 37.82 22.05 9.28
N LEU A 709 37.19 21.13 8.54
CA LEU A 709 37.90 20.12 7.75
C LEU A 709 38.44 20.72 6.44
N GLU A 710 39.52 21.49 6.52
CA GLU A 710 40.13 22.21 5.39
C GLU A 710 40.57 21.29 4.24
N ARG A 711 40.86 20.02 4.55
CA ARG A 711 41.27 18.99 3.58
C ARG A 711 40.09 18.36 2.83
N VAL A 712 38.85 18.76 3.11
CA VAL A 712 37.64 18.17 2.53
C VAL A 712 36.89 19.21 1.70
N THR A 713 36.70 18.93 0.42
CA THR A 713 35.89 19.74 -0.49
C THR A 713 34.68 18.94 -0.95
N VAL A 714 33.48 19.52 -0.88
CA VAL A 714 32.22 18.87 -1.29
C VAL A 714 31.72 19.48 -2.61
N ALA A 715 31.74 18.68 -3.68
CA ALA A 715 31.31 19.09 -5.01
C ALA A 715 30.29 18.09 -5.57
N GLU A 716 29.16 18.60 -6.08
CA GLU A 716 28.04 17.80 -6.59
C GLU A 716 27.62 16.67 -5.65
N ARG A 717 27.90 15.40 -6.01
CA ARG A 717 27.58 14.18 -5.26
C ARG A 717 28.80 13.54 -4.58
N HIS A 718 29.90 14.27 -4.48
CA HIS A 718 31.17 13.73 -4.00
C HIS A 718 31.79 14.61 -2.91
N ALA A 719 32.46 13.96 -1.94
CA ALA A 719 33.40 14.60 -1.04
C ALA A 719 34.82 14.20 -1.45
N ARG A 720 35.61 15.19 -1.86
CA ARG A 720 37.03 15.04 -2.15
C ARG A 720 37.83 15.30 -0.88
N VAL A 721 38.64 14.34 -0.47
CA VAL A 721 39.41 14.35 0.78
C VAL A 721 40.90 14.28 0.42
N ALA A 722 41.62 15.37 0.64
CA ALA A 722 43.07 15.44 0.45
C ALA A 722 43.79 14.93 1.70
N GLY A 723 43.96 13.61 1.81
CA GLY A 723 44.71 12.98 2.89
C GLY A 723 46.22 13.20 2.78
N SER A 724 46.97 12.80 3.81
CA SER A 724 48.44 12.81 3.83
C SER A 724 49.04 11.70 2.94
N ARG A 725 48.30 10.60 2.69
CA ARG A 725 48.74 9.43 1.89
C ARG A 725 48.18 9.41 0.48
N ALA A 726 46.94 9.85 0.28
CA ALA A 726 46.33 9.97 -1.05
C ALA A 726 45.20 11.00 -1.10
N THR A 727 44.76 11.35 -2.31
CA THR A 727 43.49 12.06 -2.50
C THR A 727 42.37 11.06 -2.75
N TYR A 728 41.28 11.18 -1.98
CA TYR A 728 40.13 10.28 -2.03
C TYR A 728 38.89 11.00 -2.52
N VAL A 729 38.03 10.30 -3.25
CA VAL A 729 36.71 10.77 -3.69
C VAL A 729 35.66 9.82 -3.14
N VAL A 730 34.86 10.32 -2.21
CA VAL A 730 33.77 9.57 -1.56
C VAL A 730 32.45 9.93 -2.22
N HIS A 731 31.75 8.96 -2.80
CA HIS A 731 30.41 9.18 -3.36
C HIS A 731 29.39 9.30 -2.22
N LEU A 732 28.67 10.42 -2.19
CA LEU A 732 27.73 10.76 -1.12
C LEU A 732 26.37 10.06 -1.26
N GLY A 733 26.16 9.21 -2.26
CA GLY A 733 25.00 8.32 -2.32
C GLY A 733 25.25 6.96 -1.65
N SER A 734 26.37 6.32 -2.02
CA SER A 734 26.69 4.92 -1.70
C SER A 734 27.82 4.76 -0.67
N GLY A 735 28.62 5.82 -0.45
CA GLY A 735 29.83 5.76 0.35
C GLY A 735 30.98 4.96 -0.28
N SER A 736 30.94 4.70 -1.59
CA SER A 736 32.09 4.15 -2.31
C SER A 736 33.24 5.17 -2.33
N ILE A 737 34.48 4.67 -2.27
CA ILE A 737 35.69 5.50 -2.22
C ILE A 737 36.54 5.19 -3.44
N HIS A 738 37.06 6.22 -4.11
CA HIS A 738 38.07 6.10 -5.17
C HIS A 738 39.29 6.95 -4.84
N LEU A 739 40.48 6.54 -5.27
CA LEU A 739 41.70 7.35 -5.21
C LEU A 739 41.90 8.14 -6.49
N GLU A 740 42.50 9.32 -6.36
CA GLU A 740 42.97 10.17 -7.46
C GLU A 740 44.51 10.27 -7.46
N PRO A 741 45.22 9.65 -8.42
CA PRO A 741 44.78 8.49 -9.22
C PRO A 741 44.78 7.21 -8.37
N GLY A 742 44.13 6.13 -8.83
CA GLY A 742 44.27 4.81 -8.18
C GLY A 742 43.00 3.98 -8.01
N GLY A 743 41.83 4.45 -8.45
CA GLY A 743 40.62 3.61 -8.53
C GLY A 743 40.03 3.23 -7.16
N TYR A 744 39.17 2.20 -7.12
CA TYR A 744 38.31 1.90 -5.96
C TYR A 744 39.07 1.43 -4.70
N LEU A 745 38.72 2.00 -3.53
CA LEU A 745 39.21 1.61 -2.20
C LEU A 745 38.08 0.99 -1.37
N CYS A 746 38.29 -0.24 -0.89
CA CYS A 746 37.35 -0.90 -0.02
C CYS A 746 37.67 -0.60 1.45
N VAL A 747 36.80 0.16 2.10
CA VAL A 747 36.81 0.35 3.56
C VAL A 747 35.54 -0.26 4.13
N VAL A 748 35.70 -1.39 4.83
CA VAL A 748 34.62 -2.05 5.58
C VAL A 748 34.63 -1.47 7.00
N PRO A 749 33.49 -1.03 7.55
CA PRO A 749 33.45 -0.53 8.92
C PRO A 749 33.83 -1.65 9.91
N ALA A 750 35.03 -1.59 10.48
CA ALA A 750 35.41 -2.44 11.60
C ALA A 750 34.88 -1.79 12.89
N GLY A 751 33.75 -2.27 13.42
CA GLY A 751 33.30 -1.99 14.79
C GLY A 751 33.02 -0.53 15.19
N TRP A 752 33.12 0.45 14.28
CA TRP A 752 32.68 1.83 14.49
C TRP A 752 31.15 1.87 14.63
N GLY A 753 30.66 1.52 15.82
CA GLY A 753 29.24 1.36 16.14
C GLY A 753 28.98 0.55 17.42
N GLU A 754 29.94 -0.26 17.88
CA GLU A 754 29.77 -1.08 19.11
C GLU A 754 30.32 -0.39 20.37
N SER A 755 31.32 0.50 20.24
CA SER A 755 31.89 1.27 21.36
C SER A 755 31.11 2.58 21.57
N PRO A 756 30.59 2.90 22.78
CA PRO A 756 29.81 4.11 23.07
C PRO A 756 30.57 5.46 22.99
N HIS A 757 31.87 5.43 22.67
CA HIS A 757 32.70 6.63 22.67
C HIS A 757 32.52 7.41 21.36
N GLU A 758 31.80 8.52 21.51
CA GLU A 758 31.54 9.58 20.51
C GLU A 758 30.77 9.14 19.26
N ARG A 759 29.48 8.82 19.45
CA ARG A 759 28.50 8.90 18.35
C ARG A 759 28.67 10.25 17.66
N LEU A 760 29.11 10.21 16.40
CA LEU A 760 29.20 11.37 15.54
C LEU A 760 27.89 12.18 15.62
N PHE A 761 28.00 13.48 15.88
CA PHE A 761 26.83 14.35 15.98
C PHE A 761 26.10 14.39 14.63
N LEU A 762 24.85 13.94 14.62
CA LEU A 762 23.90 14.20 13.54
C LEU A 762 22.87 15.24 14.02
N PRO A 763 22.51 16.23 13.19
CA PRO A 763 21.60 17.31 13.57
C PRO A 763 20.14 16.87 13.63
N PHE A 764 19.84 15.57 13.63
CA PHE A 764 18.49 15.02 13.77
C PHE A 764 18.50 13.67 14.50
N ALA A 765 17.33 13.26 14.99
CA ALA A 765 17.22 12.04 15.78
C ALA A 765 17.15 10.75 14.98
N ASP A 766 16.72 10.82 13.72
CA ASP A 766 16.53 9.67 12.84
C ASP A 766 17.85 8.93 12.56
N GLU A 767 17.78 7.61 12.52
CA GLU A 767 18.94 6.76 12.20
C GLU A 767 19.12 6.72 10.67
N ASP A 768 20.10 7.47 10.16
CA ASP A 768 20.59 7.35 8.78
C ASP A 768 21.95 6.67 8.81
N ALA A 769 21.93 5.33 8.84
CA ALA A 769 23.13 4.51 8.95
C ALA A 769 24.13 4.79 7.81
N THR A 770 23.64 4.99 6.58
CA THR A 770 24.47 5.29 5.42
C THR A 770 25.17 6.63 5.56
N THR A 771 24.46 7.67 6.02
CA THR A 771 25.06 8.97 6.34
C THR A 771 26.15 8.84 7.40
N GLY A 772 25.90 8.09 8.47
CA GLY A 772 26.90 7.82 9.51
C GLY A 772 28.16 7.15 8.94
N VAL A 773 28.00 6.12 8.11
CA VAL A 773 29.13 5.43 7.45
C VAL A 773 29.92 6.36 6.54
N ILE A 774 29.24 7.19 5.74
CA ILE A 774 29.90 8.14 4.83
C ILE A 774 30.74 9.15 5.60
N ILE A 775 30.19 9.73 6.67
CA ILE A 775 30.92 10.73 7.45
C ILE A 775 32.11 10.08 8.17
N SER A 776 31.94 8.89 8.75
CA SER A 776 33.05 8.14 9.36
C SER A 776 34.17 7.86 8.36
N LYS A 777 33.84 7.51 7.10
CA LYS A 777 34.82 7.34 6.03
C LYS A 777 35.55 8.65 5.71
N ILE A 778 34.82 9.77 5.61
CA ILE A 778 35.44 11.08 5.35
C ILE A 778 36.41 11.46 6.47
N LEU A 779 36.02 11.27 7.74
CA LEU A 779 36.89 11.57 8.88
C LEU A 779 38.13 10.67 8.92
N LEU A 780 37.95 9.36 8.71
CA LEU A 780 39.05 8.39 8.65
C LEU A 780 40.07 8.78 7.56
N LEU A 781 39.59 9.18 6.38
CA LEU A 781 40.43 9.53 5.23
C LEU A 781 41.05 10.93 5.34
N ALA A 782 40.40 11.85 6.05
CA ALA A 782 40.97 13.17 6.32
C ALA A 782 42.18 13.09 7.26
N ASP A 783 42.19 12.07 8.13
CA ASP A 783 43.26 11.74 9.07
C ASP A 783 43.98 10.44 8.66
N ASP A 784 44.19 10.26 7.35
CA ASP A 784 44.65 8.98 6.80
C ASP A 784 46.02 8.54 7.34
N GLU A 785 46.87 9.44 7.84
CA GLU A 785 48.18 9.13 8.42
C GLU A 785 48.09 8.27 9.69
N HIS A 786 46.97 8.36 10.42
CA HIS A 786 46.70 7.58 11.63
C HIS A 786 46.01 6.24 11.34
N ILE A 787 45.70 5.92 10.08
CA ILE A 787 45.16 4.60 9.72
C ILE A 787 46.23 3.53 9.99
N THR A 788 45.91 2.58 10.87
CA THR A 788 46.77 1.44 11.21
C THR A 788 46.31 0.12 10.61
N ASP A 789 45.13 0.06 9.99
CA ASP A 789 44.59 -1.16 9.40
C ASP A 789 45.46 -1.63 8.21
N PRO A 790 46.11 -2.80 8.29
CA PRO A 790 47.01 -3.28 7.24
C PRO A 790 46.33 -3.50 5.89
N SER A 791 45.03 -3.86 5.88
CA SER A 791 44.25 -4.07 4.64
C SER A 791 44.04 -2.76 3.89
N ILE A 792 43.71 -1.68 4.62
CA ILE A 792 43.53 -0.36 4.02
C ILE A 792 44.88 0.18 3.52
N LEU A 793 45.93 0.07 4.35
CA LEU A 793 47.29 0.50 4.01
C LEU A 793 47.83 -0.18 2.75
N ALA A 794 47.70 -1.50 2.65
CA ALA A 794 48.15 -2.25 1.48
C ALA A 794 47.38 -1.84 0.21
N GLN A 795 46.07 -1.60 0.32
CA GLN A 795 45.26 -1.14 -0.81
C GLN A 795 45.67 0.25 -1.30
N ILE A 796 45.95 1.19 -0.40
CA ILE A 796 46.41 2.54 -0.74
C ILE A 796 47.78 2.45 -1.43
N ALA A 797 48.74 1.77 -0.80
CA ALA A 797 50.10 1.63 -1.34
C ALA A 797 50.11 1.01 -2.75
N ALA A 798 49.32 -0.04 -2.97
CA ALA A 798 49.22 -0.69 -4.28
C ALA A 798 48.66 0.22 -5.38
N ARG A 799 47.90 1.25 -5.03
CA ARG A 799 47.20 2.16 -5.96
C ARG A 799 47.91 3.49 -6.17
N THR A 800 48.75 3.89 -5.22
CA THR A 800 49.58 5.11 -5.30
C THR A 800 51.00 4.85 -5.83
N ALA A 801 51.43 3.59 -5.89
CA ALA A 801 52.77 3.22 -6.38
C ALA A 801 52.89 3.15 -7.93
N GLY A 802 51.96 3.76 -8.66
CA GLY A 802 51.85 3.72 -10.13
C GLY A 802 52.08 5.08 -10.78
#